data_AF-A0A973RP29-F1
#
_entry.id   AF-A0A973RP29-F1
#
_cell.length_a   1.000
_cell.length_b   1.000
_cell.length_c   1.000
_cell.angle_alpha   90.00
_cell.angle_beta   90.00
_cell.angle_gamma   90.00
#
_symmetry.space_group_name_H-M   'P 1'
#
loop_
_entity.id
_entity.type
_entity.pdbx_description
1 polymer ?
#
loop_
_entity_poly.entity_id
_entity_poly.type
_entity_poly.pdbx_seq_one_letter_code
_entity_poly.pdbx_strand_id
1 'polypeptide(L)'
;MAIPEEILSQLRCRFAVLLPHLNERQRRLEVAAEARLLGHGGVRAAARAAGISETTVRRGVGELESGAGPLPGGRTRAAGGGRRRAETIAPGLVDALMALVEPDERGDPESPLRWTTKSLRHLAEELCRQGHRVSAPTVGRLLKQAGFSLQGNAKTLEGTQHPDRDAQFRYLNEQVKQHQAAGEPVISVDTKKREQIGRLPMAGREWRPKGDPVQVEDHHFFFSGPDVEQAIPYGIYDIARNTGWVNVGVDHDTATFAVESIRRWWKTRGQTDYPTATRLLITADAGGSNGYRYRVWKSELAALAAETRLAITVCHFPPSTSKWNKIEHRLFSHITHNWRGRPLTSHDVVLQTIAATRTRTGLTVEAHLDTGDYPTGIAISKDRFAALPLVKHETHGQWNYTLLPDPTALADTPVNGEAYGVAERRRSLLARLADPRLTGMDNTELAELCTELAPLQAARAQERHSEQRGGRARRATGNQRAKPLFDDATRVMLTLLHQRQVCSMKLLADMLEVTPGCIGQLVAETRRVLEDHRHQPGYASTRFTTATQLLAFLDTAEAPRRTSIMAILSHPRLTGMSREDLGSLARRLAPRQLAQTERASYQRRGADRQPGSRAGVFPKKIGDEERVVLAHLYLRKLCTMDVLTEALGDVSRSSIGNTIREVRPLLAEAGLLPAPAGTRYRSAAALLAAGRSEDDTPTG
;
A
#
# COMPACT_ATOMS: atom_id res chain seq x y z
N MET A 1 22.62 -75.76 -57.40
CA MET A 1 23.51 -76.29 -56.33
C MET A 1 22.81 -76.12 -55.00
N ALA A 2 22.81 -77.15 -54.15
CA ALA A 2 22.34 -77.02 -52.77
C ALA A 2 23.39 -76.21 -51.98
N ILE A 3 22.94 -75.23 -51.19
CA ILE A 3 23.84 -74.47 -50.30
C ILE A 3 24.32 -75.44 -49.20
N PRO A 4 25.65 -75.57 -48.97
CA PRO A 4 26.18 -76.49 -47.97
C PRO A 4 25.60 -76.27 -46.57
N GLU A 5 25.33 -77.37 -45.83
CA GLU A 5 24.77 -77.28 -44.46
C GLU A 5 25.71 -76.55 -43.50
N GLU A 6 27.02 -76.60 -43.74
CA GLU A 6 28.02 -75.86 -42.96
C GLU A 6 27.78 -74.34 -43.01
N ILE A 7 27.46 -73.80 -44.20
CA ILE A 7 27.13 -72.38 -44.38
C ILE A 7 25.82 -72.02 -43.67
N LEU A 8 24.82 -72.90 -43.73
CA LEU A 8 23.56 -72.71 -43.02
C LEU A 8 23.75 -72.69 -41.50
N SER A 9 24.65 -73.54 -40.98
CA SER A 9 25.01 -73.57 -39.55
C SER A 9 25.68 -72.26 -39.12
N GLN A 10 26.65 -71.77 -39.90
CA GLN A 10 27.33 -70.49 -39.63
C GLN A 10 26.35 -69.31 -39.63
N LEU A 11 25.42 -69.26 -40.58
CA LEU A 11 24.37 -68.23 -40.61
C LEU A 11 23.45 -68.28 -39.40
N ARG A 12 23.05 -69.49 -38.96
CA ARG A 12 22.22 -69.65 -37.74
C ARG A 12 22.93 -69.10 -36.52
N CYS A 13 24.22 -69.41 -36.33
CA CYS A 13 25.02 -68.87 -35.22
C CYS A 13 25.09 -67.34 -35.27
N ARG A 14 25.39 -66.75 -36.45
CA ARG A 14 25.47 -65.30 -36.62
C ARG A 14 24.14 -64.61 -36.33
N PHE A 15 23.05 -65.14 -36.87
CA PHE A 15 21.71 -64.56 -36.69
C PHE A 15 21.21 -64.68 -35.25
N ALA A 16 21.50 -65.78 -34.55
CA ALA A 16 21.12 -65.95 -33.15
C ALA A 16 21.74 -64.87 -32.24
N VAL A 17 22.98 -64.47 -32.54
CA VAL A 17 23.69 -63.45 -31.76
C VAL A 17 23.27 -62.03 -32.16
N LEU A 18 23.22 -61.71 -33.46
CA LEU A 18 23.05 -60.32 -33.91
C LEU A 18 21.59 -59.85 -33.95
N LEU A 19 20.65 -60.69 -34.42
CA LEU A 19 19.28 -60.25 -34.68
C LEU A 19 18.53 -59.70 -33.45
N PRO A 20 18.73 -60.20 -32.21
CA PRO A 20 18.07 -59.64 -31.03
C PRO A 20 18.41 -58.18 -30.73
N HIS A 21 19.57 -57.70 -31.18
CA HIS A 21 20.06 -56.34 -30.93
C HIS A 21 19.65 -55.33 -32.01
N LEU A 22 18.97 -55.78 -33.07
CA LEU A 22 18.64 -54.99 -34.25
C LEU A 22 17.15 -54.69 -34.33
N ASN A 23 16.80 -53.48 -34.78
CA ASN A 23 15.40 -53.12 -35.04
C ASN A 23 14.83 -53.84 -36.29
N GLU A 24 13.51 -53.75 -36.50
CA GLU A 24 12.79 -54.46 -37.57
C GLU A 24 13.43 -54.28 -38.96
N ARG A 25 13.86 -53.07 -39.31
CA ARG A 25 14.49 -52.78 -40.61
C ARG A 25 15.92 -53.30 -40.65
N GLN A 26 16.70 -53.08 -39.60
CA GLN A 26 18.10 -53.54 -39.51
C GLN A 26 18.19 -55.06 -39.65
N ARG A 27 17.34 -55.81 -38.93
CA ARG A 27 17.26 -57.27 -39.06
C ARG A 27 16.98 -57.72 -40.49
N ARG A 28 16.05 -57.04 -41.19
CA ARG A 28 15.69 -57.36 -42.57
C ARG A 28 16.85 -57.10 -43.54
N LEU A 29 17.58 -56.00 -43.37
CA LEU A 29 18.72 -55.66 -44.21
C LEU A 29 19.91 -56.60 -43.98
N GLU A 30 20.16 -56.99 -42.73
CA GLU A 30 21.23 -57.94 -42.39
C GLU A 30 21.01 -59.31 -43.05
N VAL A 31 19.81 -59.89 -42.87
CA VAL A 31 19.49 -61.19 -43.48
C VAL A 31 19.47 -61.12 -45.02
N ALA A 32 19.09 -59.96 -45.57
CA ALA A 32 19.13 -59.74 -47.01
C ALA A 32 20.55 -59.60 -47.57
N ALA A 33 21.49 -59.02 -46.82
CA ALA A 33 22.89 -58.95 -47.23
C ALA A 33 23.48 -60.36 -47.38
N GLU A 34 23.25 -61.23 -46.40
CA GLU A 34 23.65 -62.64 -46.47
C GLU A 34 22.99 -63.40 -47.63
N ALA A 35 21.69 -63.14 -47.86
CA ALA A 35 20.98 -63.72 -49.00
C ALA A 35 21.58 -63.31 -50.36
N ARG A 36 22.08 -62.07 -50.50
CA ARG A 36 22.76 -61.59 -51.72
C ARG A 36 24.11 -62.28 -51.92
N LEU A 37 24.89 -62.44 -50.86
CA LEU A 37 26.20 -63.09 -50.93
C LEU A 37 26.11 -64.55 -51.38
N LEU A 38 25.04 -65.25 -50.99
CA LEU A 38 24.82 -66.64 -51.36
C LEU A 38 24.27 -66.85 -52.79
N GLY A 39 23.84 -65.79 -53.47
CA GLY A 39 23.33 -65.87 -54.84
C GLY A 39 22.09 -66.77 -54.99
N HIS A 40 22.10 -67.67 -55.98
CA HIS A 40 20.93 -68.49 -56.32
C HIS A 40 20.55 -69.45 -55.17
N GLY A 41 19.33 -69.30 -54.63
CA GLY A 41 18.85 -70.04 -53.46
C GLY A 41 19.14 -69.35 -52.11
N GLY A 42 19.89 -68.25 -52.10
CA GLY A 42 20.29 -67.52 -50.89
C GLY A 42 19.12 -66.98 -50.06
N VAL A 43 18.05 -66.51 -50.71
CA VAL A 43 16.83 -66.03 -50.03
C VAL A 43 16.19 -67.12 -49.16
N ARG A 44 16.05 -68.33 -49.71
CA ARG A 44 15.46 -69.49 -48.99
C ARG A 44 16.38 -69.97 -47.87
N ALA A 45 17.69 -70.02 -48.11
CA ALA A 45 18.68 -70.39 -47.11
C ALA A 45 18.71 -69.40 -45.93
N ALA A 46 18.80 -68.10 -46.20
CA ALA A 46 18.84 -67.05 -45.19
C ALA A 46 17.53 -66.98 -44.38
N ALA A 47 16.36 -67.11 -45.05
CA ALA A 47 15.06 -67.19 -44.40
C ALA A 47 14.97 -68.38 -43.41
N ARG A 48 15.43 -69.57 -43.84
CA ARG A 48 15.47 -70.77 -43.00
C ARG A 48 16.44 -70.64 -41.82
N ALA A 49 17.59 -70.00 -42.02
CA ALA A 49 18.57 -69.79 -40.96
C ALA A 49 18.12 -68.73 -39.93
N ALA A 50 17.44 -67.67 -40.37
CA ALA A 50 16.97 -66.58 -39.51
C ALA A 50 15.58 -66.82 -38.89
N GLY A 51 14.85 -67.85 -39.32
CA GLY A 51 13.48 -68.13 -38.86
C GLY A 51 12.46 -67.08 -39.30
N ILE A 52 12.65 -66.46 -40.47
CA ILE A 52 11.74 -65.42 -41.01
C ILE A 52 11.22 -65.80 -42.39
N SER A 53 10.18 -65.13 -42.87
CA SER A 53 9.60 -65.38 -44.19
C SER A 53 10.57 -65.05 -45.33
N GLU A 54 10.61 -65.90 -46.37
CA GLU A 54 11.31 -65.62 -47.63
C GLU A 54 10.87 -64.28 -48.26
N THR A 55 9.60 -63.88 -48.06
CA THR A 55 9.09 -62.58 -48.55
C THR A 55 9.75 -61.40 -47.85
N THR A 56 10.06 -61.52 -46.56
CA THR A 56 10.76 -60.49 -45.78
C THR A 56 12.20 -60.35 -46.25
N VAL A 57 12.87 -61.48 -46.52
CA VAL A 57 14.24 -61.49 -47.04
C VAL A 57 14.27 -60.89 -48.45
N ARG A 58 13.37 -61.31 -49.35
CA ARG A 58 13.27 -60.78 -50.73
C ARG A 58 13.00 -59.27 -50.74
N ARG A 59 12.15 -58.79 -49.83
CA ARG A 59 11.93 -57.35 -49.64
C ARG A 59 13.20 -56.62 -49.20
N GLY A 60 13.96 -57.20 -48.26
CA GLY A 60 15.25 -56.65 -47.85
C GLY A 60 16.27 -56.62 -48.98
N VAL A 61 16.30 -57.65 -49.83
CA VAL A 61 17.17 -57.70 -51.02
C VAL A 61 16.81 -56.56 -51.98
N GLY A 62 15.52 -56.38 -52.29
CA GLY A 62 15.06 -55.27 -53.11
C GLY A 62 15.36 -53.89 -52.49
N GLU A 63 15.26 -53.74 -51.16
CA GLU A 63 15.66 -52.52 -50.46
C GLU A 63 17.17 -52.25 -50.62
N LEU A 64 18.04 -53.27 -50.54
CA LEU A 64 19.49 -53.13 -50.75
C LEU A 64 19.87 -52.88 -52.22
N GLU A 65 19.15 -53.47 -53.17
CA GLU A 65 19.37 -53.28 -54.61
C GLU A 65 18.90 -51.91 -55.10
N SER A 66 17.87 -51.34 -54.47
CA SER A 66 17.38 -50.00 -54.78
C SER A 66 18.38 -48.85 -54.51
N GLY A 67 19.49 -49.14 -53.82
CA GLY A 67 20.51 -48.13 -53.47
C GLY A 67 20.05 -47.09 -52.45
N ALA A 68 18.88 -47.28 -51.83
CA ALA A 68 18.34 -46.33 -50.86
C ALA A 68 19.20 -46.26 -49.59
N GLY A 69 19.69 -45.07 -49.24
CA GLY A 69 20.50 -44.83 -48.04
C GLY A 69 19.74 -45.03 -46.71
N PRO A 70 20.39 -44.76 -45.56
CA PRO A 70 19.75 -44.82 -44.25
C PRO A 70 18.52 -43.90 -44.19
N LEU A 71 17.44 -44.34 -43.55
CA LEU A 71 16.27 -43.49 -43.33
C LEU A 71 16.62 -42.34 -42.36
N PRO A 72 16.18 -41.10 -42.64
CA PRO A 72 16.53 -39.95 -41.81
C PRO A 72 16.00 -40.08 -40.38
N GLY A 73 16.82 -39.66 -39.40
CA GLY A 73 16.45 -39.57 -37.99
C GLY A 73 16.25 -40.91 -37.27
N GLY A 74 16.92 -42.00 -37.71
CA GLY A 74 16.83 -43.31 -37.04
C GLY A 74 15.46 -44.01 -37.21
N ARG A 75 14.68 -43.61 -38.22
CA ARG A 75 13.35 -44.19 -38.48
C ARG A 75 13.44 -45.63 -38.97
N THR A 76 12.59 -46.50 -38.42
CA THR A 76 12.44 -47.89 -38.87
C THR A 76 11.53 -48.04 -40.10
N ARG A 77 10.64 -47.07 -40.33
CA ARG A 77 9.61 -47.09 -41.40
C ARG A 77 9.62 -45.81 -42.23
N ALA A 78 9.26 -45.94 -43.50
CA ALA A 78 9.09 -44.82 -44.44
C ALA A 78 8.04 -43.80 -43.95
N ALA A 79 8.06 -42.60 -44.53
CA ALA A 79 6.99 -41.61 -44.35
C ALA A 79 5.63 -42.26 -44.64
N GLY A 80 4.66 -42.07 -43.72
CA GLY A 80 3.33 -42.69 -43.82
C GLY A 80 3.19 -44.12 -43.24
N GLY A 81 4.29 -44.80 -42.85
CA GLY A 81 4.26 -46.18 -42.33
C GLY A 81 3.84 -46.35 -40.86
N GLY A 82 3.24 -45.33 -40.25
CA GLY A 82 2.80 -45.31 -38.84
C GLY A 82 1.30 -45.52 -38.67
N ARG A 83 0.83 -45.57 -37.41
CA ARG A 83 -0.61 -45.60 -37.09
C ARG A 83 -1.28 -44.39 -37.74
N ARG A 84 -2.33 -44.62 -38.54
CA ARG A 84 -3.14 -43.54 -39.14
C ARG A 84 -3.70 -42.64 -38.03
N ARG A 85 -3.78 -41.33 -38.30
CA ARG A 85 -4.28 -40.36 -37.33
C ARG A 85 -5.75 -40.63 -37.01
N ALA A 86 -6.19 -40.26 -35.80
CA ALA A 86 -7.55 -40.53 -35.34
C ALA A 86 -8.61 -39.87 -36.24
N GLU A 87 -8.35 -38.65 -36.70
CA GLU A 87 -9.18 -37.91 -37.65
C GLU A 87 -9.24 -38.55 -39.05
N THR A 88 -8.24 -39.35 -39.43
CA THR A 88 -8.25 -40.10 -40.70
C THR A 88 -9.02 -41.42 -40.59
N ILE A 89 -9.19 -41.93 -39.36
CA ILE A 89 -9.93 -43.18 -39.08
C ILE A 89 -11.41 -42.88 -38.84
N ALA A 90 -11.73 -41.75 -38.21
CA ALA A 90 -13.09 -41.31 -37.93
C ALA A 90 -13.33 -39.91 -38.53
N PRO A 91 -13.88 -39.82 -39.76
CA PRO A 91 -14.07 -38.55 -40.47
C PRO A 91 -14.90 -37.52 -39.70
N GLY A 92 -15.93 -37.96 -38.96
CA GLY A 92 -16.80 -37.08 -38.15
C GLY A 92 -16.25 -36.69 -36.77
N LEU A 93 -15.03 -37.11 -36.41
CA LEU A 93 -14.45 -36.82 -35.08
C LEU A 93 -14.27 -35.30 -34.86
N VAL A 94 -13.84 -34.58 -35.89
CA VAL A 94 -13.60 -33.14 -35.79
C VAL A 94 -14.93 -32.42 -35.61
N ASP A 95 -15.95 -32.78 -36.39
CA ASP A 95 -17.29 -32.19 -36.32
C ASP A 95 -17.96 -32.49 -34.97
N ALA A 96 -17.87 -33.72 -34.47
CA ALA A 96 -18.36 -34.09 -33.14
C ALA A 96 -17.63 -33.34 -32.02
N LEU A 97 -16.32 -33.12 -32.15
CA LEU A 97 -15.55 -32.31 -31.21
C LEU A 97 -16.00 -30.85 -31.25
N MET A 98 -16.23 -30.29 -32.44
CA MET A 98 -16.72 -28.93 -32.60
C MET A 98 -18.12 -28.78 -32.01
N ALA A 99 -19.04 -29.72 -32.25
CA ALA A 99 -20.38 -29.71 -31.65
C ALA A 99 -20.38 -29.76 -30.10
N LEU A 100 -19.34 -30.36 -29.49
CA LEU A 100 -19.17 -30.36 -28.03
C LEU A 100 -18.58 -29.07 -27.47
N VAL A 101 -17.90 -28.30 -28.31
CA VAL A 101 -17.27 -27.01 -27.99
C VAL A 101 -18.19 -25.84 -28.37
N GLU A 102 -19.05 -26.06 -29.35
CA GLU A 102 -20.02 -25.15 -29.97
C GLU A 102 -21.34 -25.92 -30.18
N PRO A 103 -22.14 -26.16 -29.13
CA PRO A 103 -23.47 -26.75 -29.32
C PRO A 103 -24.33 -25.76 -30.11
N ASP A 104 -24.91 -26.23 -31.21
CA ASP A 104 -25.74 -25.49 -32.17
C ASP A 104 -26.92 -24.77 -31.49
N GLU A 105 -26.66 -23.58 -30.93
CA GLU A 105 -27.67 -22.56 -30.62
C GLU A 105 -26.96 -21.21 -30.39
N ARG A 106 -26.58 -20.56 -31.49
CA ARG A 106 -26.69 -19.11 -31.79
C ARG A 106 -25.79 -18.79 -33.00
N GLY A 107 -26.41 -18.86 -34.17
CA GLY A 107 -25.77 -18.62 -35.46
C GLY A 107 -25.29 -17.18 -35.63
N ASP A 108 -24.03 -17.05 -36.03
CA ASP A 108 -23.49 -16.04 -36.95
C ASP A 108 -22.09 -16.51 -37.39
N PRO A 109 -21.80 -16.73 -38.70
CA PRO A 109 -20.50 -17.23 -39.18
C PRO A 109 -19.29 -16.32 -38.88
N GLU A 110 -19.51 -15.08 -38.42
CA GLU A 110 -18.44 -14.11 -38.11
C GLU A 110 -18.29 -13.75 -36.62
N SER A 111 -18.82 -14.52 -35.67
CA SER A 111 -18.74 -14.14 -34.24
C SER A 111 -17.45 -14.63 -33.52
N PRO A 112 -16.63 -13.75 -32.88
CA PRO A 112 -15.35 -14.08 -32.27
C PRO A 112 -15.42 -14.53 -30.80
N LEU A 113 -16.52 -15.14 -30.35
CA LEU A 113 -16.66 -15.59 -28.96
C LEU A 113 -16.98 -17.09 -28.90
N ARG A 114 -15.92 -17.88 -29.02
CA ARG A 114 -15.91 -19.34 -28.89
C ARG A 114 -15.39 -19.73 -27.49
N TRP A 115 -16.22 -20.37 -26.67
CA TRP A 115 -15.83 -20.76 -25.30
C TRP A 115 -16.40 -22.11 -24.88
N THR A 116 -15.53 -22.96 -24.34
CA THR A 116 -15.91 -24.18 -23.61
C THR A 116 -15.23 -24.21 -22.25
N THR A 117 -15.97 -24.50 -21.19
CA THR A 117 -15.46 -24.67 -19.81
C THR A 117 -15.07 -26.12 -19.49
N LYS A 118 -15.22 -27.03 -20.47
CA LYS A 118 -14.97 -28.47 -20.31
C LYS A 118 -13.48 -28.79 -20.44
N SER A 119 -12.97 -29.65 -19.56
CA SER A 119 -11.57 -30.10 -19.63
C SER A 119 -11.33 -31.03 -20.82
N LEU A 120 -10.08 -31.12 -21.31
CA LEU A 120 -9.70 -32.03 -22.40
C LEU A 120 -10.03 -33.51 -22.13
N ARG A 121 -10.01 -33.93 -20.86
CA ARG A 121 -10.39 -35.29 -20.46
C ARG A 121 -11.89 -35.50 -20.59
N HIS A 122 -12.67 -34.52 -20.16
CA HIS A 122 -14.13 -34.57 -20.26
C HIS A 122 -14.61 -34.56 -21.72
N LEU A 123 -13.98 -33.75 -22.58
CA LEU A 123 -14.24 -33.76 -24.02
C LEU A 123 -13.87 -35.11 -24.66
N ALA A 124 -12.75 -35.72 -24.24
CA ALA A 124 -12.36 -37.04 -24.74
C ALA A 124 -13.32 -38.15 -24.28
N GLU A 125 -13.79 -38.11 -23.03
CA GLU A 125 -14.78 -39.05 -22.49
C GLU A 125 -16.12 -38.94 -23.22
N GLU A 126 -16.57 -37.72 -23.51
CA GLU A 126 -17.80 -37.46 -24.26
C GLU A 126 -17.69 -37.95 -25.71
N LEU A 127 -16.58 -37.66 -26.39
CA LEU A 127 -16.31 -38.18 -27.73
C LEU A 127 -16.22 -39.70 -27.75
N CYS A 128 -15.64 -40.32 -26.72
CA CYS A 128 -15.64 -41.77 -26.58
C CYS A 128 -17.05 -42.34 -26.39
N ARG A 129 -17.93 -41.65 -25.64
CA ARG A 129 -19.35 -42.02 -25.50
C ARG A 129 -20.11 -41.88 -26.82
N GLN A 130 -19.74 -40.93 -27.67
CA GLN A 130 -20.28 -40.75 -29.03
C GLN A 130 -19.66 -41.72 -30.07
N GLY A 131 -18.84 -42.68 -29.64
CA GLY A 131 -18.25 -43.71 -30.51
C GLY A 131 -16.88 -43.36 -31.10
N HIS A 132 -16.33 -42.18 -30.81
CA HIS A 132 -14.99 -41.77 -31.24
C HIS A 132 -13.93 -42.10 -30.19
N ARG A 133 -13.15 -43.16 -30.40
CA ARG A 133 -12.06 -43.55 -29.48
C ARG A 133 -10.88 -42.58 -29.54
N VAL A 134 -10.87 -41.56 -28.68
CA VAL A 134 -9.82 -40.55 -28.60
C VAL A 134 -9.34 -40.29 -27.17
N SER A 135 -8.09 -39.85 -27.05
CA SER A 135 -7.48 -39.48 -25.77
C SER A 135 -7.40 -37.96 -25.60
N ALA A 136 -7.33 -37.47 -24.36
CA ALA A 136 -7.20 -36.04 -24.07
C ALA A 136 -6.06 -35.32 -24.82
N PRO A 137 -4.86 -35.92 -25.03
CA PRO A 137 -3.82 -35.33 -25.88
C PRO A 137 -4.23 -35.18 -27.36
N THR A 138 -5.00 -36.14 -27.87
CA THR A 138 -5.55 -36.07 -29.24
C THR A 138 -6.54 -34.92 -29.36
N VAL A 139 -7.44 -34.76 -28.39
CA VAL A 139 -8.38 -33.63 -28.32
C VAL A 139 -7.64 -32.30 -28.24
N GLY A 140 -6.63 -32.18 -27.36
CA GLY A 140 -5.84 -30.95 -27.24
C GLY A 140 -5.09 -30.56 -28.51
N ARG A 141 -4.61 -31.54 -29.29
CA ARG A 141 -4.01 -31.29 -30.60
C ARG A 141 -5.04 -30.81 -31.62
N LEU A 142 -6.22 -31.45 -31.68
CA LEU A 142 -7.29 -31.10 -32.62
C LEU A 142 -7.84 -29.69 -32.34
N LEU A 143 -8.03 -29.34 -31.07
CA LEU A 143 -8.43 -27.99 -30.67
C LEU A 143 -7.40 -26.94 -31.10
N LYS A 144 -6.09 -27.19 -30.90
CA LYS A 144 -5.03 -26.28 -31.38
C LYS A 144 -5.03 -26.12 -32.90
N GLN A 145 -5.28 -27.20 -33.64
CA GLN A 145 -5.38 -27.16 -35.10
C GLN A 145 -6.62 -26.40 -35.58
N ALA A 146 -7.70 -26.44 -34.81
CA ALA A 146 -8.92 -25.65 -35.05
C ALA A 146 -8.83 -24.20 -34.53
N GLY A 147 -7.65 -23.73 -34.09
CA GLY A 147 -7.41 -22.35 -33.65
C GLY A 147 -7.75 -22.08 -32.18
N PHE A 148 -8.13 -23.09 -31.40
CA PHE A 148 -8.42 -22.93 -29.98
C PHE A 148 -7.14 -22.91 -29.15
N SER A 149 -7.13 -22.08 -28.12
CA SER A 149 -6.08 -22.00 -27.11
C SER A 149 -6.68 -21.81 -25.73
N LEU A 150 -5.93 -22.14 -24.68
CA LEU A 150 -6.35 -21.89 -23.31
C LEU A 150 -6.34 -20.37 -23.08
N GLN A 151 -7.52 -19.77 -22.97
CA GLN A 151 -7.70 -18.36 -22.67
C GLN A 151 -8.08 -18.21 -21.18
N GLY A 152 -7.39 -17.32 -20.46
CA GLY A 152 -7.81 -16.87 -19.13
C GLY A 152 -8.67 -15.61 -19.26
N ASN A 153 -9.39 -15.24 -18.19
CA ASN A 153 -10.07 -13.94 -18.15
C ASN A 153 -9.04 -12.81 -18.30
N ALA A 154 -9.04 -12.14 -19.45
CA ALA A 154 -8.24 -10.96 -19.68
C ALA A 154 -9.02 -9.74 -19.18
N LYS A 155 -8.54 -9.08 -18.12
CA LYS A 155 -9.03 -7.77 -17.69
C LYS A 155 -8.69 -6.73 -18.78
N THR A 156 -9.52 -6.65 -19.82
CA THR A 156 -9.30 -5.85 -21.04
C THR A 156 -10.15 -4.58 -21.10
N LEU A 157 -11.11 -4.43 -20.19
CA LEU A 157 -11.81 -3.16 -19.95
C LEU A 157 -10.89 -2.21 -19.15
N GLU A 158 -9.76 -1.82 -19.75
CA GLU A 158 -9.01 -0.64 -19.31
C GLU A 158 -9.79 0.60 -19.79
N GLY A 159 -9.96 1.57 -18.89
CA GLY A 159 -10.42 2.91 -19.28
C GLY A 159 -9.49 3.54 -20.33
N THR A 160 -9.93 4.63 -20.95
CA THR A 160 -9.24 5.42 -22.00
C THR A 160 -7.72 5.26 -21.96
N GLN A 161 -7.14 4.68 -23.03
CA GLN A 161 -5.70 4.53 -23.20
C GLN A 161 -5.04 5.89 -22.99
N HIS A 162 -4.20 6.01 -21.96
CA HIS A 162 -3.46 7.25 -21.73
C HIS A 162 -2.48 7.45 -22.89
N PRO A 163 -2.52 8.58 -23.62
CA PRO A 163 -1.65 8.81 -24.79
C PRO A 163 -0.16 8.66 -24.46
N ASP A 164 0.21 8.94 -23.20
CA ASP A 164 1.60 8.85 -22.76
C ASP A 164 2.05 7.48 -22.21
N ARG A 165 1.19 6.45 -22.29
CA ARG A 165 1.49 5.12 -21.74
C ARG A 165 2.80 4.55 -22.30
N ASP A 166 2.96 4.59 -23.62
CA ASP A 166 4.11 3.98 -24.30
C ASP A 166 5.40 4.77 -24.09
N ALA A 167 5.31 6.09 -23.89
CA ALA A 167 6.44 6.93 -23.50
C ALA A 167 6.92 6.56 -22.09
N GLN A 168 5.99 6.38 -21.14
CA GLN A 168 6.31 5.97 -19.78
C GLN A 168 6.93 4.56 -19.71
N PHE A 169 6.43 3.59 -20.48
CA PHE A 169 7.03 2.25 -20.53
C PHE A 169 8.46 2.26 -21.09
N ARG A 170 8.71 3.05 -22.15
CA ARG A 170 10.06 3.22 -22.69
C ARG A 170 10.99 3.85 -21.67
N TYR A 171 10.54 4.90 -21.00
CA TYR A 171 11.30 5.57 -19.95
C TYR A 171 11.68 4.62 -18.80
N LEU A 172 10.70 3.87 -18.27
CA LEU A 172 10.91 2.90 -17.20
C LEU A 172 11.91 1.82 -17.63
N ASN A 173 11.79 1.30 -18.86
CA ASN A 173 12.69 0.28 -19.38
C ASN A 173 14.14 0.80 -19.51
N GLU A 174 14.33 2.03 -19.96
CA GLU A 174 15.68 2.63 -20.01
C GLU A 174 16.27 2.85 -18.62
N GLN A 175 15.46 3.31 -17.65
CA GLN A 175 15.90 3.41 -16.25
C GLN A 175 16.35 2.06 -15.69
N VAL A 176 15.58 1.00 -15.95
CA VAL A 176 15.94 -0.37 -15.52
C VAL A 176 17.27 -0.81 -16.14
N LYS A 177 17.44 -0.64 -17.45
CA LYS A 177 18.70 -1.01 -18.14
C LYS A 177 19.90 -0.25 -17.58
N GLN A 178 19.76 1.06 -17.34
CA GLN A 178 20.84 1.89 -16.81
C GLN A 178 21.28 1.45 -15.41
N HIS A 179 20.33 1.16 -14.51
CA HIS A 179 20.65 0.68 -13.17
C HIS A 179 21.29 -0.72 -13.21
N GLN A 180 20.75 -1.63 -14.02
CA GLN A 180 21.32 -2.97 -14.19
C GLN A 180 22.74 -2.93 -14.76
N ALA A 181 23.00 -2.08 -15.76
CA ALA A 181 24.33 -1.91 -16.34
C ALA A 181 25.35 -1.35 -15.33
N ALA A 182 24.89 -0.56 -14.36
CA ALA A 182 25.71 -0.03 -13.28
C ALA A 182 25.83 -0.98 -12.07
N GLY A 183 25.21 -2.17 -12.12
CA GLY A 183 25.19 -3.11 -10.99
C GLY A 183 24.36 -2.64 -9.81
N GLU A 184 23.46 -1.67 -10.00
CA GLU A 184 22.60 -1.09 -8.96
C GLU A 184 21.31 -1.91 -8.81
N PRO A 185 20.72 -1.98 -7.60
CA PRO A 185 19.49 -2.72 -7.35
C PRO A 185 18.28 -2.14 -8.09
N VAL A 186 17.48 -3.03 -8.68
CA VAL A 186 16.21 -2.72 -9.33
C VAL A 186 15.12 -3.63 -8.78
N ILE A 187 14.18 -3.04 -8.03
CA ILE A 187 13.09 -3.78 -7.39
C ILE A 187 11.72 -3.38 -7.95
N SER A 188 10.84 -4.36 -8.03
CA SER A 188 9.42 -4.21 -8.34
C SER A 188 8.63 -4.50 -7.07
N VAL A 189 7.77 -3.57 -6.66
CA VAL A 189 7.07 -3.62 -5.36
C VAL A 189 5.57 -3.47 -5.53
N ASP A 190 4.81 -4.20 -4.72
CA ASP A 190 3.36 -4.11 -4.65
C ASP A 190 2.81 -4.86 -3.43
N THR A 191 1.56 -4.60 -3.04
CA THR A 191 0.86 -5.37 -2.01
C THR A 191 -0.02 -6.44 -2.65
N LYS A 192 0.20 -7.70 -2.27
CA LYS A 192 -0.73 -8.78 -2.63
C LYS A 192 -2.05 -8.58 -1.90
N LYS A 193 -3.15 -9.04 -2.52
CA LYS A 193 -4.46 -9.15 -1.87
C LYS A 193 -4.31 -9.67 -0.43
N ARG A 194 -4.95 -8.97 0.51
CA ARG A 194 -5.07 -9.39 1.91
C ARG A 194 -5.79 -10.74 1.99
N GLU A 195 -5.21 -11.65 2.75
CA GLU A 195 -5.76 -12.99 2.96
C GLU A 195 -6.25 -13.13 4.41
N GLN A 196 -7.38 -13.80 4.57
CA GLN A 196 -7.93 -14.15 5.88
C GLN A 196 -7.28 -15.44 6.37
N ILE A 197 -6.89 -15.47 7.63
CA ILE A 197 -6.31 -16.63 8.27
C ILE A 197 -7.43 -17.49 8.85
N GLY A 198 -7.38 -18.78 8.58
CA GLY A 198 -8.35 -19.76 9.05
C GLY A 198 -8.47 -20.97 8.13
N ARG A 199 -9.35 -21.90 8.48
CA ARG A 199 -9.67 -23.07 7.66
C ARG A 199 -10.67 -22.72 6.55
N LEU A 200 -10.34 -21.70 5.77
CA LEU A 200 -11.21 -21.15 4.73
C LEU A 200 -10.96 -21.82 3.36
N PRO A 201 -11.99 -21.91 2.50
CA PRO A 201 -11.84 -22.50 1.18
C PRO A 201 -10.94 -21.63 0.28
N MET A 202 -9.84 -22.21 -0.22
CA MET A 202 -8.96 -21.59 -1.21
C MET A 202 -9.19 -22.18 -2.59
N ALA A 203 -9.24 -21.31 -3.62
CA ALA A 203 -9.48 -21.74 -4.99
C ALA A 203 -8.37 -22.69 -5.47
N GLY A 204 -8.74 -23.91 -5.88
CA GLY A 204 -7.76 -24.90 -6.30
C GLY A 204 -8.12 -26.35 -5.99
N ARG A 205 -7.23 -27.26 -6.41
CA ARG A 205 -7.27 -28.68 -6.04
C ARG A 205 -5.84 -29.19 -5.92
N GLU A 206 -5.58 -29.98 -4.89
CA GLU A 206 -4.31 -30.70 -4.70
C GLU A 206 -4.54 -32.21 -4.65
N TRP A 207 -3.49 -32.97 -4.95
CA TRP A 207 -3.52 -34.42 -4.82
C TRP A 207 -3.39 -34.83 -3.35
N ARG A 208 -4.35 -35.61 -2.87
CA ARG A 208 -4.35 -36.24 -1.54
C ARG A 208 -4.81 -37.71 -1.64
N PRO A 209 -4.49 -38.54 -0.64
CA PRO A 209 -5.04 -39.89 -0.56
C PRO A 209 -6.56 -39.90 -0.73
N LYS A 210 -7.07 -40.93 -1.41
CA LYS A 210 -8.50 -41.07 -1.68
C LYS A 210 -9.26 -41.18 -0.35
N GLY A 211 -10.27 -40.32 -0.15
CA GLY A 211 -11.08 -40.29 1.07
C GLY A 211 -10.57 -39.38 2.18
N ASP A 212 -9.46 -38.65 1.95
CA ASP A 212 -8.87 -37.72 2.92
C ASP A 212 -8.84 -36.26 2.39
N PRO A 213 -10.02 -35.62 2.16
CA PRO A 213 -10.06 -34.22 1.80
C PRO A 213 -9.70 -33.32 2.99
N VAL A 214 -9.06 -32.18 2.72
CA VAL A 214 -8.84 -31.15 3.75
C VAL A 214 -10.20 -30.60 4.16
N GLN A 215 -10.53 -30.72 5.44
CA GLN A 215 -11.74 -30.14 6.00
C GLN A 215 -11.58 -28.62 6.10
N VAL A 216 -12.47 -27.89 5.42
CA VAL A 216 -12.60 -26.45 5.46
C VAL A 216 -13.98 -26.09 6.02
N GLU A 217 -14.10 -24.92 6.61
CA GLU A 217 -15.35 -24.46 7.22
C GLU A 217 -16.35 -24.06 6.12
N ASP A 218 -17.59 -24.56 6.25
CA ASP A 218 -18.69 -24.22 5.34
C ASP A 218 -19.21 -22.81 5.65
N HIS A 219 -18.96 -21.91 4.70
CA HIS A 219 -19.53 -20.55 4.56
C HIS A 219 -18.99 -19.42 5.46
N HIS A 220 -18.33 -18.49 4.76
CA HIS A 220 -17.97 -17.08 4.99
C HIS A 220 -18.78 -16.18 5.96
N PHE A 221 -19.92 -16.59 6.53
CA PHE A 221 -20.83 -15.66 7.23
C PHE A 221 -20.51 -15.43 8.71
N PHE A 222 -19.90 -16.39 9.41
CA PHE A 222 -19.56 -16.24 10.83
C PHE A 222 -18.13 -15.70 11.06
N PHE A 223 -17.27 -15.78 10.05
CA PHE A 223 -15.85 -15.39 10.11
C PHE A 223 -15.51 -14.14 9.26
N SER A 224 -16.52 -13.38 8.82
CA SER A 224 -16.31 -12.03 8.26
C SER A 224 -16.43 -10.94 9.33
N GLY A 225 -16.24 -11.32 10.60
CA GLY A 225 -16.24 -10.40 11.73
C GLY A 225 -14.91 -9.64 11.89
N PRO A 226 -14.88 -8.59 12.71
CA PRO A 226 -13.69 -7.80 13.00
C PRO A 226 -12.59 -8.55 13.78
N ASP A 227 -12.78 -9.85 14.07
CA ASP A 227 -11.91 -10.70 14.91
C ASP A 227 -11.10 -11.74 14.12
N VAL A 228 -11.20 -11.80 12.79
CA VAL A 228 -10.44 -12.78 11.99
C VAL A 228 -9.06 -12.26 11.64
N GLU A 229 -8.02 -12.95 12.11
CA GLU A 229 -6.64 -12.61 11.80
C GLU A 229 -6.41 -12.53 10.27
N GLN A 230 -5.63 -11.54 9.85
CA GLN A 230 -5.32 -11.33 8.43
C GLN A 230 -3.80 -11.37 8.21
N ALA A 231 -3.44 -11.72 6.98
CA ALA A 231 -2.09 -11.59 6.46
C ALA A 231 -2.10 -10.58 5.31
N ILE A 232 -1.21 -9.60 5.36
CA ILE A 232 -1.01 -8.57 4.34
C ILE A 232 0.38 -8.78 3.72
N PRO A 233 0.50 -9.54 2.61
CA PRO A 233 1.79 -9.79 1.99
C PRO A 233 2.21 -8.60 1.12
N TYR A 234 3.22 -7.86 1.55
CA TYR A 234 3.90 -6.85 0.73
C TYR A 234 5.13 -7.46 0.08
N GLY A 235 5.18 -7.48 -1.25
CA GLY A 235 6.24 -8.15 -1.98
C GLY A 235 7.27 -7.18 -2.55
N ILE A 236 8.50 -7.65 -2.61
CA ILE A 236 9.66 -7.00 -3.21
C ILE A 236 10.31 -8.03 -4.13
N TYR A 237 10.27 -7.76 -5.43
CA TYR A 237 10.89 -8.61 -6.44
C TYR A 237 12.12 -7.92 -7.01
N ASP A 238 13.30 -8.47 -6.73
CA ASP A 238 14.55 -8.04 -7.34
C ASP A 238 14.60 -8.57 -8.77
N ILE A 239 14.55 -7.63 -9.72
CA ILE A 239 14.47 -7.94 -11.15
C ILE A 239 15.82 -8.45 -11.68
N ALA A 240 16.94 -7.99 -11.12
CA ALA A 240 18.27 -8.36 -11.59
C ALA A 240 18.69 -9.74 -11.09
N ARG A 241 18.39 -10.05 -9.82
CA ARG A 241 18.75 -11.33 -9.20
C ARG A 241 17.68 -12.41 -9.32
N ASN A 242 16.47 -12.05 -9.76
CA ASN A 242 15.32 -12.95 -9.81
C ASN A 242 15.02 -13.56 -8.43
N THR A 243 15.05 -12.74 -7.38
CA THR A 243 14.73 -13.12 -6.00
C THR A 243 13.50 -12.37 -5.52
N GLY A 244 12.70 -13.02 -4.68
CA GLY A 244 11.52 -12.45 -4.04
C GLY A 244 11.72 -12.33 -2.54
N TRP A 245 11.24 -11.25 -1.96
CA TRP A 245 11.18 -11.07 -0.52
C TRP A 245 9.80 -10.53 -0.16
N VAL A 246 9.15 -11.12 0.85
CA VAL A 246 7.77 -10.77 1.22
C VAL A 246 7.68 -10.44 2.70
N ASN A 247 7.25 -9.23 3.02
CA ASN A 247 6.86 -8.84 4.36
C ASN A 247 5.39 -9.21 4.58
N VAL A 248 5.08 -10.02 5.58
CA VAL A 248 3.70 -10.39 5.90
C VAL A 248 3.24 -9.57 7.11
N GLY A 249 2.52 -8.49 6.85
CA GLY A 249 1.98 -7.60 7.89
C GLY A 249 0.69 -8.13 8.51
N VAL A 250 0.45 -7.77 9.77
CA VAL A 250 -0.75 -8.13 10.54
C VAL A 250 -1.68 -6.95 10.86
N ASP A 251 -1.27 -5.72 10.53
CA ASP A 251 -2.00 -4.49 10.83
C ASP A 251 -2.64 -3.89 9.56
N HIS A 252 -2.17 -2.73 9.05
CA HIS A 252 -2.75 -2.08 7.87
C HIS A 252 -1.75 -1.94 6.71
N ASP A 253 -2.27 -2.06 5.48
CA ASP A 253 -1.54 -1.72 4.25
C ASP A 253 -1.43 -0.20 4.08
N THR A 254 -0.45 0.41 4.75
CA THR A 254 -0.16 1.85 4.70
C THR A 254 1.13 2.14 3.95
N ALA A 255 1.33 3.39 3.55
CA ALA A 255 2.58 3.83 2.94
C ALA A 255 3.80 3.60 3.85
N THR A 256 3.62 3.71 5.17
CA THR A 256 4.66 3.40 6.16
C THR A 256 4.98 1.89 6.15
N PHE A 257 3.98 1.02 6.10
CA PHE A 257 4.18 -0.43 5.96
C PHE A 257 4.91 -0.80 4.66
N ALA A 258 4.55 -0.18 3.55
CA ALA A 258 5.20 -0.40 2.25
C ALA A 258 6.69 -0.03 2.28
N VAL A 259 7.04 1.15 2.84
CA VAL A 259 8.45 1.56 2.94
C VAL A 259 9.21 0.73 3.98
N GLU A 260 8.58 0.36 5.09
CA GLU A 260 9.21 -0.49 6.10
C GLU A 260 9.50 -1.89 5.55
N SER A 261 8.63 -2.41 4.66
CA SER A 261 8.91 -3.64 3.92
C SER A 261 10.18 -3.51 3.07
N ILE A 262 10.38 -2.38 2.39
CA ILE A 262 11.59 -2.11 1.61
C ILE A 262 12.82 -1.95 2.52
N ARG A 263 12.66 -1.27 3.66
CA ARG A 263 13.71 -1.10 4.68
C ARG A 263 14.20 -2.45 5.18
N ARG A 264 13.29 -3.35 5.53
CA ARG A 264 13.61 -4.71 6.02
C ARG A 264 14.30 -5.54 4.94
N TRP A 265 13.78 -5.55 3.72
CA TRP A 265 14.46 -6.21 2.61
C TRP A 265 15.90 -5.68 2.41
N TRP A 266 16.09 -4.36 2.45
CA TRP A 266 17.42 -3.76 2.31
C TRP A 266 18.37 -4.22 3.41
N LYS A 267 17.93 -4.17 4.68
CA LYS A 267 18.75 -4.60 5.84
C LYS A 267 19.07 -6.09 5.84
N THR A 268 18.13 -6.93 5.42
CA THR A 268 18.30 -8.39 5.47
C THR A 268 19.04 -8.94 4.25
N ARG A 269 18.80 -8.38 3.06
CA ARG A 269 19.32 -8.91 1.79
C ARG A 269 19.96 -7.85 0.92
N GLY A 270 19.26 -6.74 0.65
CA GLY A 270 19.68 -5.76 -0.34
C GLY A 270 21.10 -5.22 -0.12
N GLN A 271 21.46 -4.86 1.12
CA GLN A 271 22.79 -4.34 1.45
C GLN A 271 23.90 -5.38 1.22
N THR A 272 23.64 -6.65 1.52
CA THR A 272 24.60 -7.75 1.31
C THR A 272 24.74 -8.08 -0.17
N ASP A 273 23.62 -8.09 -0.90
CA ASP A 273 23.59 -8.39 -2.33
C ASP A 273 24.19 -7.26 -3.18
N TYR A 274 24.13 -6.01 -2.69
CA TYR A 274 24.59 -4.81 -3.37
C TYR A 274 25.45 -3.92 -2.45
N PRO A 275 26.67 -4.37 -2.07
CA PRO A 275 27.50 -3.69 -1.07
C PRO A 275 28.03 -2.32 -1.51
N THR A 276 28.12 -2.08 -2.82
CA THR A 276 28.63 -0.83 -3.41
C THR A 276 27.53 0.04 -3.99
N ALA A 277 26.26 -0.31 -3.78
CA ALA A 277 25.16 0.43 -4.37
C ALA A 277 25.07 1.85 -3.82
N THR A 278 24.83 2.79 -4.74
CA THR A 278 24.60 4.21 -4.42
C THR A 278 23.19 4.64 -4.81
N ARG A 279 22.50 3.82 -5.62
CA ARG A 279 21.17 4.12 -6.17
C ARG A 279 20.26 2.91 -6.06
N LEU A 280 18.98 3.16 -5.85
CA LEU A 280 17.94 2.14 -5.86
C LEU A 280 16.83 2.56 -6.82
N LEU A 281 16.50 1.70 -7.79
CA LEU A 281 15.33 1.89 -8.64
C LEU A 281 14.16 1.05 -8.15
N ILE A 282 13.02 1.71 -7.92
CA ILE A 282 11.75 1.10 -7.52
C ILE A 282 10.74 1.28 -8.65
N THR A 283 10.21 0.16 -9.18
CA THR A 283 9.05 0.19 -10.06
C THR A 283 7.81 -0.19 -9.27
N ALA A 284 6.78 0.66 -9.29
CA ALA A 284 5.58 0.50 -8.47
C ALA A 284 4.31 0.86 -9.25
N ASP A 285 3.18 0.35 -8.82
CA ASP A 285 1.89 0.75 -9.38
C ASP A 285 1.46 2.15 -8.92
N ALA A 286 0.47 2.72 -9.59
CA ALA A 286 -0.02 4.07 -9.32
C ALA A 286 -1.07 4.14 -8.18
N GLY A 287 -1.46 3.00 -7.60
CA GLY A 287 -2.50 2.87 -6.57
C GLY A 287 -1.96 2.31 -5.25
N GLY A 288 -2.85 1.95 -4.31
CA GLY A 288 -2.45 1.28 -3.06
C GLY A 288 -1.57 2.13 -2.13
N SER A 289 -0.89 1.49 -1.19
CA SER A 289 -0.03 2.12 -0.19
C SER A 289 1.21 2.82 -0.77
N ASN A 290 1.65 2.40 -1.96
CA ASN A 290 2.78 2.95 -2.71
C ASN A 290 2.37 3.97 -3.79
N GLY A 291 1.13 4.47 -3.79
CA GLY A 291 0.63 5.37 -4.83
C GLY A 291 1.39 6.71 -4.93
N TYR A 292 1.67 7.15 -6.16
CA TYR A 292 2.44 8.37 -6.46
C TYR A 292 1.86 9.68 -5.88
N ARG A 293 0.56 9.70 -5.57
CA ARG A 293 -0.16 10.85 -4.98
C ARG A 293 0.04 10.95 -3.46
N TYR A 294 0.46 9.88 -2.80
CA TYR A 294 0.59 9.85 -1.36
C TYR A 294 1.89 10.50 -0.91
N ARG A 295 1.75 11.60 -0.17
CA ARG A 295 2.89 12.33 0.40
C ARG A 295 3.61 11.51 1.48
N VAL A 296 2.87 10.68 2.21
CA VAL A 296 3.44 9.77 3.23
C VAL A 296 4.44 8.81 2.59
N TRP A 297 4.08 8.21 1.45
CA TRP A 297 4.97 7.34 0.67
C TRP A 297 6.30 8.03 0.33
N LYS A 298 6.24 9.24 -0.22
CA LYS A 298 7.42 10.03 -0.58
C LYS A 298 8.22 10.46 0.65
N SER A 299 7.57 10.83 1.75
CA SER A 299 8.24 11.22 2.99
C SER A 299 8.96 10.04 3.66
N GLU A 300 8.35 8.86 3.67
CA GLU A 300 8.96 7.65 4.24
C GLU A 300 10.13 7.16 3.39
N LEU A 301 9.99 7.20 2.05
CA LEU A 301 11.10 6.90 1.15
C LEU A 301 12.24 7.91 1.30
N ALA A 302 11.96 9.19 1.57
CA ALA A 302 13.00 10.19 1.81
C ALA A 302 13.80 9.85 3.07
N ALA A 303 13.11 9.43 4.13
CA ALA A 303 13.75 8.93 5.34
C ALA A 303 14.56 7.66 5.08
N LEU A 304 14.06 6.74 4.24
CA LEU A 304 14.81 5.55 3.84
C LEU A 304 16.07 5.90 3.04
N ALA A 305 15.98 6.85 2.10
CA ALA A 305 17.11 7.32 1.30
C ALA A 305 18.20 7.91 2.20
N ALA A 306 17.82 8.73 3.18
CA ALA A 306 18.75 9.29 4.16
C ALA A 306 19.43 8.19 4.99
N GLU A 307 18.69 7.14 5.40
CA GLU A 307 19.22 6.09 6.29
C GLU A 307 20.19 5.19 5.53
N THR A 308 19.80 4.81 4.33
CA THR A 308 20.56 3.87 3.49
C THR A 308 21.67 4.55 2.70
N ARG A 309 21.69 5.88 2.66
CA ARG A 309 22.51 6.72 1.78
C ARG A 309 22.33 6.44 0.29
N LEU A 310 21.25 5.76 -0.10
CA LEU A 310 20.91 5.51 -1.50
C LEU A 310 20.08 6.66 -2.06
N ALA A 311 20.39 7.07 -3.29
CA ALA A 311 19.44 7.85 -4.07
C ALA A 311 18.31 6.93 -4.59
N ILE A 312 17.10 7.11 -4.07
CA ILE A 312 15.96 6.23 -4.38
C ILE A 312 15.15 6.85 -5.51
N THR A 313 15.19 6.21 -6.67
CA THR A 313 14.39 6.58 -7.83
C THR A 313 13.14 5.72 -7.87
N VAL A 314 11.97 6.35 -8.01
CA VAL A 314 10.69 5.64 -8.18
C VAL A 314 10.13 5.96 -9.56
N CYS A 315 9.75 4.91 -10.29
CA CYS A 315 9.04 5.01 -11.56
C CYS A 315 7.70 4.29 -11.44
N HIS A 316 6.60 5.04 -11.52
CA HIS A 316 5.26 4.47 -11.46
C HIS A 316 4.77 4.00 -12.83
N PHE A 317 4.12 2.84 -12.86
CA PHE A 317 3.34 2.42 -14.01
C PHE A 317 2.11 3.33 -14.18
N PRO A 318 1.64 3.62 -15.41
CA PRO A 318 0.42 4.38 -15.63
C PRO A 318 -0.80 3.77 -14.91
N PRO A 319 -1.82 4.58 -14.54
CA PRO A 319 -3.05 4.04 -13.96
C PRO A 319 -3.65 2.91 -14.80
N SER A 320 -4.23 1.91 -14.14
CA SER A 320 -4.83 0.72 -14.77
C SER A 320 -3.84 -0.20 -15.51
N THR A 321 -2.53 -0.06 -15.29
CA THR A 321 -1.51 -0.91 -15.93
C THR A 321 -0.80 -1.85 -14.95
N SER A 322 -1.41 -2.16 -13.79
CA SER A 322 -0.77 -2.98 -12.74
C SER A 322 -0.36 -4.39 -13.20
N LYS A 323 -1.05 -4.95 -14.21
CA LYS A 323 -0.65 -6.21 -14.85
C LYS A 323 0.77 -6.15 -15.45
N TRP A 324 1.29 -4.98 -15.76
CA TRP A 324 2.63 -4.86 -16.34
C TRP A 324 3.73 -4.76 -15.28
N ASN A 325 3.36 -4.63 -14.01
CA ASN A 325 4.28 -4.69 -12.89
C ASN A 325 4.87 -6.09 -12.78
N LYS A 326 6.21 -6.20 -12.78
CA LYS A 326 6.88 -7.51 -12.89
C LYS A 326 6.56 -8.43 -11.72
N ILE A 327 6.40 -7.87 -10.52
CA ILE A 327 6.07 -8.60 -9.30
C ILE A 327 4.79 -9.42 -9.43
N GLU A 328 3.77 -8.94 -10.13
CA GLU A 328 2.49 -9.63 -10.29
C GLU A 328 2.68 -10.99 -10.98
N HIS A 329 3.48 -11.01 -12.05
CA HIS A 329 3.73 -12.21 -12.85
C HIS A 329 4.92 -13.04 -12.38
N ARG A 330 5.93 -12.40 -11.81
CA ARG A 330 7.20 -13.06 -11.43
C ARG A 330 7.26 -13.49 -9.98
N LEU A 331 6.41 -12.94 -9.11
CA LEU A 331 6.37 -13.30 -7.69
C LEU A 331 4.96 -13.76 -7.28
N PHE A 332 3.96 -12.88 -7.38
CA PHE A 332 2.63 -13.15 -6.85
C PHE A 332 1.87 -14.26 -7.56
N SER A 333 2.05 -14.42 -8.88
CA SER A 333 1.47 -15.54 -9.63
C SER A 333 1.97 -16.89 -9.09
N HIS A 334 3.27 -17.00 -8.80
CA HIS A 334 3.86 -18.23 -8.27
C HIS A 334 3.44 -18.50 -6.81
N ILE A 335 3.37 -17.46 -5.97
CA ILE A 335 2.83 -17.59 -4.61
C ILE A 335 1.36 -18.06 -4.64
N THR A 336 0.54 -17.48 -5.54
CA THR A 336 -0.87 -17.90 -5.70
C THR A 336 -0.97 -19.36 -6.13
N HIS A 337 -0.07 -19.81 -7.01
CA HIS A 337 -0.02 -21.21 -7.44
C HIS A 337 0.31 -22.15 -6.27
N ASN A 338 1.21 -21.73 -5.38
CA ASN A 338 1.59 -22.49 -4.18
C ASN A 338 0.49 -22.56 -3.12
N TRP A 339 -0.37 -21.54 -3.03
CA TRP A 339 -1.51 -21.52 -2.10
C TRP A 339 -2.73 -22.30 -2.60
N ARG A 340 -2.69 -22.78 -3.84
CA ARG A 340 -3.82 -23.41 -4.51
C ARG A 340 -4.35 -24.61 -3.71
N GLY A 341 -5.60 -24.53 -3.25
CA GLY A 341 -6.28 -25.62 -2.55
C GLY A 341 -5.78 -25.90 -1.13
N ARG A 342 -4.91 -25.05 -0.56
CA ARG A 342 -4.43 -25.15 0.82
C ARG A 342 -5.07 -24.06 1.69
N PRO A 343 -5.71 -24.38 2.82
CA PRO A 343 -6.15 -23.36 3.76
C PRO A 343 -4.94 -22.69 4.43
N LEU A 344 -5.01 -21.38 4.59
CA LEU A 344 -4.01 -20.57 5.26
C LEU A 344 -4.35 -20.49 6.76
N THR A 345 -4.06 -21.55 7.51
CA THR A 345 -4.58 -21.72 8.88
C THR A 345 -3.88 -20.88 9.94
N SER A 346 -2.67 -20.39 9.67
CA SER A 346 -1.90 -19.52 10.57
C SER A 346 -0.92 -18.65 9.78
N HIS A 347 -0.35 -17.61 10.40
CA HIS A 347 0.74 -16.82 9.80
C HIS A 347 1.94 -17.70 9.44
N ASP A 348 2.28 -18.69 10.26
CA ASP A 348 3.37 -19.63 9.96
C ASP A 348 3.12 -20.41 8.66
N VAL A 349 1.89 -20.86 8.43
CA VAL A 349 1.52 -21.52 7.16
C VAL A 349 1.65 -20.55 5.98
N VAL A 350 1.23 -19.29 6.15
CA VAL A 350 1.39 -18.25 5.13
C VAL A 350 2.88 -18.06 4.81
N LEU A 351 3.73 -17.88 5.83
CA LEU A 351 5.17 -17.70 5.65
C LEU A 351 5.82 -18.89 4.96
N GLN A 352 5.58 -20.11 5.46
CA GLN A 352 6.18 -21.33 4.92
C GLN A 352 5.76 -21.56 3.47
N THR A 353 4.50 -21.32 3.12
CA THR A 353 4.01 -21.52 1.75
C THR A 353 4.53 -20.46 0.78
N ILE A 354 4.70 -19.21 1.21
CA ILE A 354 5.39 -18.18 0.42
C ILE A 354 6.86 -18.57 0.25
N ALA A 355 7.57 -18.89 1.34
CA ALA A 355 8.98 -19.22 1.33
C ALA A 355 9.29 -20.50 0.54
N ALA A 356 8.33 -21.41 0.39
CA ALA A 356 8.44 -22.60 -0.47
C ALA A 356 8.33 -22.29 -1.98
N THR A 357 8.05 -21.04 -2.38
CA THR A 357 7.91 -20.66 -3.78
C THR A 357 9.26 -20.75 -4.50
N ARG A 358 9.36 -21.70 -5.44
CA ARG A 358 10.54 -21.90 -6.29
C ARG A 358 10.10 -22.10 -7.74
N THR A 359 10.90 -21.62 -8.68
CA THR A 359 10.64 -21.81 -10.13
C THR A 359 11.82 -22.48 -10.81
N ARG A 360 11.57 -23.16 -11.93
CA ARG A 360 12.63 -23.75 -12.77
C ARG A 360 13.61 -22.71 -13.32
N THR A 361 13.17 -21.46 -13.40
CA THR A 361 13.99 -20.31 -13.81
C THR A 361 14.83 -19.72 -12.67
N GLY A 362 14.83 -20.35 -11.49
CA GLY A 362 15.71 -19.98 -10.37
C GLY A 362 15.13 -18.97 -9.38
N LEU A 363 13.82 -18.67 -9.43
CA LEU A 363 13.21 -17.79 -8.42
C LEU A 363 13.32 -18.42 -7.04
N THR A 364 13.88 -17.68 -6.09
CA THR A 364 13.81 -17.99 -4.66
C THR A 364 13.00 -16.91 -3.96
N VAL A 365 12.23 -17.30 -2.95
CA VAL A 365 11.38 -16.38 -2.19
C VAL A 365 11.63 -16.56 -0.70
N GLU A 366 11.82 -15.44 -0.01
CA GLU A 366 11.87 -15.33 1.45
C GLU A 366 10.62 -14.61 1.97
N ALA A 367 10.18 -14.98 3.16
CA ALA A 367 9.02 -14.39 3.80
C ALA A 367 9.28 -14.19 5.29
N HIS A 368 8.91 -13.02 5.81
CA HIS A 368 9.06 -12.68 7.23
C HIS A 368 7.76 -12.08 7.78
N LEU A 369 7.42 -12.43 9.02
CA LEU A 369 6.27 -11.84 9.71
C LEU A 369 6.63 -10.43 10.19
N ASP A 370 5.68 -9.51 10.06
CA ASP A 370 5.75 -8.17 10.59
C ASP A 370 4.60 -7.88 11.53
N THR A 371 4.93 -7.86 12.81
CA THR A 371 4.02 -7.51 13.91
C THR A 371 4.06 -6.02 14.27
N GLY A 372 4.71 -5.20 13.44
CA GLY A 372 4.79 -3.76 13.59
C GLY A 372 3.42 -3.08 13.50
N ASP A 373 3.30 -1.92 14.14
CA ASP A 373 2.09 -1.12 14.16
C ASP A 373 2.11 -0.08 13.03
N TYR A 374 1.10 -0.10 12.16
CA TYR A 374 0.99 0.73 10.96
C TYR A 374 -0.34 1.49 10.93
N PRO A 375 -0.56 2.39 11.91
CA PRO A 375 -1.85 3.04 12.09
C PRO A 375 -2.25 3.90 10.88
N THR A 376 -3.57 3.95 10.63
CA THR A 376 -4.14 4.81 9.59
C THR A 376 -4.27 6.26 10.07
N GLY A 377 -4.53 7.18 9.13
CA GLY A 377 -4.75 8.59 9.46
C GLY A 377 -3.47 9.43 9.57
N ILE A 378 -2.32 8.91 9.13
CA ILE A 378 -1.07 9.66 8.95
C ILE A 378 -1.21 10.63 7.76
N ALA A 379 -0.73 11.86 7.90
CA ALA A 379 -0.77 12.87 6.85
C ALA A 379 0.45 13.79 6.86
N ILE A 380 0.99 14.14 5.69
CA ILE A 380 2.10 15.08 5.54
C ILE A 380 1.58 16.44 5.08
N SER A 381 1.97 17.49 5.81
CA SER A 381 1.65 18.88 5.48
C SER A 381 2.23 19.31 4.13
N LYS A 382 1.71 20.39 3.54
CA LYS A 382 2.24 20.88 2.26
C LYS A 382 3.67 21.39 2.40
N ASP A 383 3.93 22.12 3.48
CA ASP A 383 5.23 22.75 3.73
C ASP A 383 6.31 21.68 3.95
N ARG A 384 6.00 20.63 4.72
CA ARG A 384 6.92 19.50 4.91
C ARG A 384 7.17 18.75 3.62
N PHE A 385 6.14 18.52 2.81
CA PHE A 385 6.29 17.86 1.51
C PHE A 385 7.17 18.66 0.55
N ALA A 386 7.08 20.00 0.58
CA ALA A 386 7.91 20.88 -0.22
C ALA A 386 9.40 20.85 0.22
N ALA A 387 9.66 20.58 1.49
CA ALA A 387 11.01 20.47 2.05
C ALA A 387 11.68 19.10 1.82
N LEU A 388 11.00 18.14 1.18
CA LEU A 388 11.61 16.84 0.88
C LEU A 388 12.69 17.00 -0.20
N PRO A 389 13.82 16.26 -0.12
CA PRO A 389 14.87 16.25 -1.14
C PRO A 389 14.42 15.45 -2.38
N LEU A 390 13.33 15.89 -3.01
CA LEU A 390 12.64 15.24 -4.11
C LEU A 390 12.91 15.97 -5.42
N VAL A 391 13.62 15.30 -6.32
CA VAL A 391 13.85 15.74 -7.71
C VAL A 391 12.83 15.06 -8.61
N LYS A 392 11.99 15.85 -9.27
CA LYS A 392 11.06 15.34 -10.28
C LYS A 392 11.79 15.18 -11.61
N HIS A 393 11.52 14.11 -12.33
CA HIS A 393 12.11 13.92 -13.67
C HIS A 393 11.34 14.74 -14.70
N GLU A 394 12.01 15.08 -15.81
CA GLU A 394 11.39 15.80 -16.93
C GLU A 394 10.24 14.98 -17.54
N THR A 395 10.47 13.69 -17.76
CA THR A 395 9.46 12.75 -18.23
C THR A 395 8.52 12.39 -17.08
N HIS A 396 7.27 12.87 -17.13
CA HIS A 396 6.22 12.57 -16.16
C HIS A 396 6.66 12.70 -14.69
N GLY A 397 7.17 13.86 -14.28
CA GLY A 397 7.71 14.11 -12.93
C GLY A 397 6.77 13.87 -11.73
N GLN A 398 5.49 13.58 -11.97
CA GLN A 398 4.58 13.08 -10.92
C GLN A 398 4.76 11.57 -10.66
N TRP A 399 5.07 10.81 -11.71
CA TRP A 399 5.27 9.36 -11.72
C TRP A 399 6.75 8.97 -11.57
N ASN A 400 7.65 9.84 -12.01
CA ASN A 400 9.08 9.58 -12.00
C ASN A 400 9.80 10.64 -11.18
N TYR A 401 10.45 10.21 -10.10
CA TYR A 401 11.15 11.11 -9.19
C TYR A 401 12.26 10.37 -8.44
N THR A 402 13.29 11.12 -8.04
CA THR A 402 14.38 10.66 -7.19
C THR A 402 14.34 11.37 -5.85
N LEU A 403 14.47 10.60 -4.78
CA LEU A 403 14.68 11.09 -3.43
C LEU A 403 16.17 10.97 -3.10
N LEU A 404 16.81 12.10 -2.84
CA LEU A 404 18.24 12.17 -2.56
C LEU A 404 18.51 11.83 -1.09
N PRO A 405 19.66 11.21 -0.78
CA PRO A 405 20.02 10.83 0.57
C PRO A 405 20.42 12.03 1.45
N ASP A 406 20.81 13.14 0.84
CA ASP A 406 21.22 14.35 1.55
C ASP A 406 20.14 15.45 1.44
N PRO A 407 19.52 15.89 2.55
CA PRO A 407 18.56 16.99 2.56
C PRO A 407 19.16 18.34 2.15
N THR A 408 20.49 18.52 2.28
CA THR A 408 21.16 19.80 2.02
C THR A 408 21.44 20.07 0.54
N ALA A 409 21.30 19.07 -0.34
CA ALA A 409 21.59 19.23 -1.76
C ALA A 409 20.61 20.15 -2.53
N LEU A 410 19.49 20.57 -1.92
CA LEU A 410 18.43 21.33 -2.60
C LEU A 410 17.85 22.53 -1.81
N ALA A 411 18.27 22.82 -0.57
CA ALA A 411 17.65 23.87 0.24
C ALA A 411 18.65 24.73 1.05
N ASP A 412 18.62 26.06 0.83
CA ASP A 412 19.29 27.11 1.63
C ASP A 412 18.71 27.28 3.05
N THR A 413 17.88 26.34 3.53
CA THR A 413 17.30 26.40 4.88
C THR A 413 17.70 25.15 5.66
N PRO A 414 18.39 25.30 6.82
CA PRO A 414 18.79 24.16 7.62
C PRO A 414 17.54 23.48 8.19
N VAL A 415 17.14 22.36 7.59
CA VAL A 415 16.28 21.38 8.26
C VAL A 415 17.17 20.67 9.25
N ASN A 416 17.28 21.22 10.47
CA ASN A 416 18.07 20.66 11.56
C ASN A 416 17.78 19.17 11.72
N GLY A 417 18.78 18.32 11.43
CA GLY A 417 19.09 17.06 12.11
C GLY A 417 18.00 16.04 12.46
N GLU A 418 16.77 16.13 11.92
CA GLU A 418 15.68 15.22 12.28
C GLU A 418 15.84 13.86 11.58
N ALA A 419 16.56 12.98 12.25
CA ALA A 419 16.66 11.57 11.94
C ALA A 419 15.26 10.89 11.84
N TYR A 420 15.03 10.30 10.65
CA TYR A 420 14.24 9.09 10.30
C TYR A 420 12.75 8.94 10.68
N GLY A 421 11.88 8.85 9.65
CA GLY A 421 10.52 8.28 9.71
C GLY A 421 9.43 9.18 10.29
N VAL A 422 8.18 9.06 9.83
CA VAL A 422 7.04 9.85 10.36
C VAL A 422 6.77 9.53 11.83
N ALA A 423 6.92 8.26 12.22
CA ALA A 423 6.65 7.80 13.57
C ALA A 423 7.62 8.38 14.62
N GLU A 424 8.92 8.44 14.31
CA GLU A 424 9.92 8.97 15.25
C GLU A 424 9.78 10.47 15.46
N ARG A 425 9.57 11.23 14.37
CA ARG A 425 9.28 12.67 14.46
C ARG A 425 8.05 12.95 15.31
N ARG A 426 6.98 12.17 15.12
CA ARG A 426 5.79 12.27 15.96
C ARG A 426 6.11 12.00 17.43
N ARG A 427 6.87 10.95 17.73
CA ARG A 427 7.25 10.60 19.10
C ARG A 427 8.07 11.72 19.77
N SER A 428 9.08 12.24 19.08
CA SER A 428 9.90 13.37 19.54
C SER A 428 9.05 14.61 19.83
N LEU A 429 8.11 14.93 18.93
CA LEU A 429 7.23 16.07 19.11
C LEU A 429 6.24 15.86 20.27
N LEU A 430 5.68 14.67 20.44
CA LEU A 430 4.78 14.36 21.56
C LEU A 430 5.48 14.60 22.91
N ALA A 431 6.75 14.21 23.02
CA ALA A 431 7.55 14.49 24.22
C ALA A 431 7.69 15.99 24.48
N ARG A 432 7.90 16.81 23.43
CA ARG A 432 7.96 18.28 23.55
C ARG A 432 6.60 18.90 23.91
N LEU A 433 5.50 18.33 23.43
CA LEU A 433 4.14 18.82 23.71
C LEU A 433 3.65 18.53 25.13
N ALA A 434 4.31 17.62 25.85
CA ALA A 434 4.04 17.32 27.26
C ALA A 434 4.56 18.42 28.21
N ASP A 435 5.19 19.48 27.70
CA ASP A 435 5.76 20.57 28.50
C ASP A 435 4.72 21.21 29.45
N PRO A 436 5.04 21.38 30.75
CA PRO A 436 4.16 21.98 31.74
C PRO A 436 3.63 23.37 31.39
N ARG A 437 4.40 24.16 30.64
CA ARG A 437 3.98 25.49 30.18
C ARG A 437 2.80 25.41 29.19
N LEU A 438 2.65 24.29 28.49
CA LEU A 438 1.55 24.05 27.56
C LEU A 438 0.38 23.32 28.24
N THR A 439 0.67 22.22 28.94
CA THR A 439 -0.33 21.36 29.61
C THR A 439 -0.94 22.03 30.84
N GLY A 440 -0.20 22.95 31.48
CA GLY A 440 -0.60 23.63 32.71
C GLY A 440 -0.48 22.77 33.97
N MET A 441 0.21 21.64 33.87
CA MET A 441 0.41 20.66 34.94
C MET A 441 1.85 20.19 34.86
N ASP A 442 2.47 19.83 35.97
CA ASP A 442 3.76 19.16 35.92
C ASP A 442 3.64 17.72 35.36
N ASN A 443 4.79 17.11 35.05
CA ASN A 443 4.80 15.78 34.43
C ASN A 443 4.26 14.68 35.37
N THR A 444 4.39 14.87 36.69
CA THR A 444 3.91 13.93 37.70
C THR A 444 2.39 14.02 37.81
N GLU A 445 1.85 15.23 37.94
CA GLU A 445 0.41 15.52 37.95
C GLU A 445 -0.26 15.01 36.67
N LEU A 446 0.37 15.20 35.51
CA LEU A 446 -0.14 14.69 34.25
C LEU A 446 -0.18 13.15 34.22
N ALA A 447 0.86 12.49 34.75
CA ALA A 447 0.93 11.03 34.80
C ALA A 447 -0.09 10.43 35.79
N GLU A 448 -0.28 11.08 36.95
CA GLU A 448 -1.30 10.72 37.93
C GLU A 448 -2.71 10.83 37.32
N LEU A 449 -3.02 11.96 36.68
CA LEU A 449 -4.30 12.15 35.99
C LEU A 449 -4.51 11.08 34.90
N CYS A 450 -3.50 10.78 34.08
CA CYS A 450 -3.62 9.72 33.07
C CYS A 450 -3.91 8.35 33.70
N THR A 451 -3.31 8.05 34.85
CA THR A 451 -3.52 6.80 35.58
C THR A 451 -4.94 6.71 36.15
N GLU A 452 -5.45 7.81 36.72
CA GLU A 452 -6.82 7.89 37.23
C GLU A 452 -7.87 7.73 36.12
N LEU A 453 -7.63 8.28 34.94
CA LEU A 453 -8.58 8.25 33.82
C LEU A 453 -8.56 6.92 33.03
N ALA A 454 -7.48 6.14 33.12
CA ALA A 454 -7.30 4.92 32.34
C ALA A 454 -8.46 3.90 32.46
N PRO A 455 -9.02 3.61 33.67
CA PRO A 455 -10.16 2.70 33.79
C PRO A 455 -11.42 3.20 33.07
N LEU A 456 -11.71 4.52 33.11
CA LEU A 456 -12.86 5.09 32.40
C LEU A 456 -12.65 5.09 30.88
N GLN A 457 -11.44 5.33 30.41
CA GLN A 457 -11.11 5.23 28.98
C GLN A 457 -11.32 3.78 28.49
N ALA A 458 -10.87 2.79 29.26
CA ALA A 458 -11.07 1.38 28.95
C ALA A 458 -12.55 0.98 28.94
N ALA A 459 -13.32 1.41 29.96
CA ALA A 459 -14.75 1.12 30.04
C ALA A 459 -15.53 1.67 28.82
N ARG A 460 -15.25 2.90 28.41
CA ARG A 460 -15.87 3.50 27.22
C ARG A 460 -15.38 2.92 25.90
N ALA A 461 -14.13 2.48 25.81
CA ALA A 461 -13.67 1.70 24.65
C ALA A 461 -14.49 0.41 24.52
N GLN A 462 -14.72 -0.29 25.63
CA GLN A 462 -15.50 -1.52 25.65
C GLN A 462 -16.98 -1.32 25.33
N GLU A 463 -17.60 -0.25 25.85
CA GLU A 463 -18.98 0.13 25.54
C GLU A 463 -19.16 0.37 24.04
N ARG A 464 -18.28 1.15 23.41
CA ARG A 464 -18.29 1.37 21.95
C ARG A 464 -18.14 0.07 21.17
N HIS A 465 -17.22 -0.79 21.58
CA HIS A 465 -17.10 -2.10 20.95
C HIS A 465 -18.39 -2.90 21.09
N SER A 466 -19.10 -2.81 22.23
CA SER A 466 -20.42 -3.41 22.42
C SER A 466 -21.49 -2.82 21.50
N GLU A 467 -21.59 -1.48 21.41
CA GLU A 467 -22.55 -0.79 20.54
C GLU A 467 -22.32 -1.08 19.04
N GLN A 468 -21.05 -1.09 18.62
CA GLN A 468 -20.66 -1.48 17.26
C GLN A 468 -21.01 -2.94 16.96
N ARG A 469 -21.01 -3.81 17.99
CA ARG A 469 -21.44 -5.22 17.88
C ARG A 469 -22.97 -5.37 17.80
N GLY A 470 -23.76 -4.36 18.21
CA GLY A 470 -25.23 -4.43 18.37
C GLY A 470 -26.12 -3.62 17.40
N GLY A 471 -25.60 -2.82 16.46
CA GLY A 471 -26.38 -1.88 15.63
C GLY A 471 -26.32 -2.07 14.09
N ARG A 472 -27.20 -1.33 13.36
CA ARG A 472 -27.59 -1.40 11.91
C ARG A 472 -26.45 -1.23 10.88
N ALA A 473 -25.18 -1.26 11.29
CA ALA A 473 -23.99 -1.13 10.45
C ALA A 473 -23.18 -2.44 10.33
N ARG A 474 -23.86 -3.60 10.25
CA ARG A 474 -23.27 -4.89 9.80
C ARG A 474 -22.80 -4.89 8.33
N ARG A 475 -22.54 -3.71 7.73
CA ARG A 475 -22.17 -3.53 6.31
C ARG A 475 -20.93 -2.65 6.10
N ALA A 476 -20.08 -2.43 7.11
CA ALA A 476 -18.75 -1.89 6.86
C ALA A 476 -17.81 -3.07 6.53
N THR A 477 -17.39 -3.16 5.27
CA THR A 477 -16.34 -4.07 4.82
C THR A 477 -15.08 -3.89 5.68
N GLY A 478 -14.74 -4.91 6.47
CA GLY A 478 -13.36 -5.23 6.86
C GLY A 478 -12.50 -4.18 7.58
N ASN A 479 -13.04 -3.10 8.15
CA ASN A 479 -12.26 -2.22 9.02
C ASN A 479 -12.22 -2.79 10.43
N GLN A 480 -11.23 -3.66 10.67
CA GLN A 480 -10.91 -4.17 12.00
C GLN A 480 -10.41 -3.06 12.92
N ARG A 481 -10.39 -3.39 14.22
CA ARG A 481 -9.78 -2.66 15.33
C ARG A 481 -8.48 -1.96 14.92
N ALA A 482 -8.57 -0.72 14.46
CA ALA A 482 -7.38 0.11 14.36
C ALA A 482 -6.89 0.33 15.78
N LYS A 483 -5.71 -0.23 16.12
CA LYS A 483 -5.00 0.21 17.32
C LYS A 483 -4.97 1.73 17.25
N PRO A 484 -5.43 2.41 18.32
CA PRO A 484 -5.51 3.85 18.28
C PRO A 484 -4.11 4.42 18.04
N LEU A 485 -3.99 5.35 17.09
CA LEU A 485 -2.71 5.97 16.73
C LEU A 485 -1.98 6.59 17.94
N PHE A 486 -2.74 7.00 18.94
CA PHE A 486 -2.27 7.56 20.20
C PHE A 486 -2.77 6.70 21.36
N ASP A 487 -1.89 6.42 22.31
CA ASP A 487 -2.23 5.79 23.58
C ASP A 487 -3.12 6.70 24.45
N ASP A 488 -3.65 6.14 25.53
CA ASP A 488 -4.60 6.85 26.39
C ASP A 488 -4.00 8.07 27.08
N ALA A 489 -2.74 8.02 27.49
CA ALA A 489 -2.03 9.15 28.09
C ALA A 489 -1.85 10.30 27.08
N THR A 490 -1.40 9.98 25.86
CA THR A 490 -1.27 10.96 24.78
C THR A 490 -2.64 11.56 24.41
N ARG A 491 -3.70 10.75 24.42
CA ARG A 491 -5.07 11.23 24.18
C ARG A 491 -5.51 12.26 25.22
N VAL A 492 -5.19 12.05 26.50
CA VAL A 492 -5.44 13.01 27.58
C VAL A 492 -4.63 14.29 27.34
N MET A 493 -3.32 14.18 27.17
CA MET A 493 -2.43 15.34 26.91
C MET A 493 -2.91 16.20 25.74
N LEU A 494 -3.16 15.60 24.56
CA LEU A 494 -3.63 16.34 23.39
C LEU A 494 -5.01 16.99 23.60
N THR A 495 -5.85 16.38 24.41
CA THR A 495 -7.16 16.93 24.79
C THR A 495 -7.01 18.11 25.74
N LEU A 496 -6.07 18.05 26.70
CA LEU A 496 -5.75 19.17 27.59
C LEU A 496 -5.22 20.36 26.80
N LEU A 497 -4.27 20.16 25.87
CA LEU A 497 -3.76 21.23 25.00
C LEU A 497 -4.89 21.90 24.21
N HIS A 498 -5.86 21.11 23.75
CA HIS A 498 -7.02 21.62 23.05
C HIS A 498 -8.00 22.37 23.96
N GLN A 499 -8.33 21.85 25.14
CA GLN A 499 -9.20 22.52 26.12
C GLN A 499 -8.59 23.83 26.63
N ARG A 500 -7.28 23.85 26.82
CA ARG A 500 -6.50 25.05 27.18
C ARG A 500 -6.34 26.05 26.04
N GLN A 501 -6.79 25.72 24.83
CA GLN A 501 -6.69 26.56 23.64
C GLN A 501 -5.25 26.97 23.27
N VAL A 502 -4.27 26.10 23.55
CA VAL A 502 -2.85 26.35 23.22
C VAL A 502 -2.66 26.60 21.73
N CYS A 503 -3.29 25.77 20.89
CA CYS A 503 -3.22 25.87 19.44
C CYS A 503 -4.43 25.23 18.74
N SER A 504 -4.51 25.38 17.41
CA SER A 504 -5.62 24.79 16.65
C SER A 504 -5.49 23.26 16.47
N MET A 505 -6.61 22.53 16.34
CA MET A 505 -6.59 21.10 15.97
C MET A 505 -5.86 20.86 14.66
N LYS A 506 -6.00 21.80 13.70
CA LYS A 506 -5.29 21.73 12.43
C LYS A 506 -3.79 21.86 12.65
N LEU A 507 -3.36 22.80 13.49
CA LEU A 507 -1.95 22.97 13.82
C LEU A 507 -1.40 21.73 14.55
N LEU A 508 -2.10 21.19 15.55
CA LEU A 508 -1.71 19.92 16.18
C LEU A 508 -1.62 18.77 15.18
N ALA A 509 -2.60 18.65 14.29
CA ALA A 509 -2.61 17.61 13.26
C ALA A 509 -1.45 17.75 12.27
N ASP A 510 -1.18 18.98 11.80
CA ASP A 510 -0.07 19.28 10.90
C ASP A 510 1.29 19.01 11.58
N MET A 511 1.45 19.38 12.86
CA MET A 511 2.68 19.14 13.63
C MET A 511 2.90 17.64 13.91
N LEU A 512 1.85 16.90 14.28
CA LEU A 512 1.94 15.47 14.59
C LEU A 512 1.92 14.58 13.32
N GLU A 513 1.86 15.18 12.14
CA GLU A 513 1.76 14.50 10.85
C GLU A 513 0.58 13.50 10.81
N VAL A 514 -0.60 13.98 11.21
CA VAL A 514 -1.85 13.21 11.21
C VAL A 514 -2.98 13.99 10.55
N THR A 515 -4.05 13.29 10.20
CA THR A 515 -5.26 13.93 9.68
C THR A 515 -5.96 14.74 10.77
N PRO A 516 -6.57 15.89 10.44
CA PRO A 516 -7.38 16.65 11.40
C PRO A 516 -8.55 15.85 11.99
N GLY A 517 -9.08 14.88 11.23
CA GLY A 517 -10.11 13.96 11.70
C GLY A 517 -9.66 13.11 12.89
N CYS A 518 -8.39 12.68 12.90
CA CYS A 518 -7.81 11.89 13.99
C CYS A 518 -7.82 12.68 15.32
N ILE A 519 -7.31 13.92 15.31
CA ILE A 519 -7.32 14.78 16.50
C ILE A 519 -8.76 15.13 16.92
N GLY A 520 -9.64 15.43 15.96
CA GLY A 520 -11.03 15.77 16.24
C GLY A 520 -11.80 14.64 16.92
N GLN A 521 -11.60 13.41 16.46
CA GLN A 521 -12.20 12.21 17.06
C GLN A 521 -11.61 11.95 18.46
N LEU A 522 -10.28 11.98 18.60
CA LEU A 522 -9.59 11.80 19.87
C LEU A 522 -10.10 12.78 20.95
N VAL A 523 -10.17 14.07 20.62
CA VAL A 523 -10.64 15.11 21.54
C VAL A 523 -12.09 14.89 21.91
N ALA A 524 -12.95 14.51 20.96
CA ALA A 524 -14.37 14.28 21.23
C ALA A 524 -14.58 13.13 22.23
N GLU A 525 -13.74 12.09 22.15
CA GLU A 525 -13.77 10.92 23.01
C GLU A 525 -13.26 11.24 24.42
N THR A 526 -12.06 11.81 24.52
CA THR A 526 -11.39 12.03 25.81
C THR A 526 -11.94 13.22 26.57
N ARG A 527 -12.48 14.26 25.90
CA ARG A 527 -13.09 15.42 26.58
C ARG A 527 -14.19 14.99 27.55
N ARG A 528 -15.07 14.10 27.12
CA ARG A 528 -16.17 13.62 27.96
C ARG A 528 -15.67 12.87 29.19
N VAL A 529 -14.50 12.24 29.13
CA VAL A 529 -13.88 11.53 30.27
C VAL A 529 -13.35 12.53 31.30
N LEU A 530 -12.73 13.61 30.81
CA LEU A 530 -12.28 14.73 31.64
C LEU A 530 -13.44 15.50 32.28
N GLU A 531 -14.53 15.71 31.54
CA GLU A 531 -15.76 16.35 32.02
C GLU A 531 -16.44 15.53 33.14
N ASP A 532 -16.53 14.21 32.98
CA ASP A 532 -17.07 13.31 34.01
C ASP A 532 -16.23 13.36 35.30
N HIS A 533 -14.91 13.51 35.17
CA HIS A 533 -13.98 13.73 36.28
C HIS A 533 -13.91 15.18 36.78
N ARG A 534 -14.75 16.08 36.25
CA ARG A 534 -14.79 17.52 36.60
C ARG A 534 -13.45 18.24 36.47
N HIS A 535 -12.55 17.74 35.62
CA HIS A 535 -11.26 18.36 35.40
C HIS A 535 -11.42 19.55 34.44
N GLN A 536 -11.09 20.76 34.92
CA GLN A 536 -11.11 21.99 34.12
C GLN A 536 -9.70 22.59 34.05
N PRO A 537 -8.95 22.33 32.97
CA PRO A 537 -7.53 22.68 32.90
C PRO A 537 -7.28 24.18 32.71
N GLY A 538 -8.30 25.05 32.78
CA GLY A 538 -8.16 26.49 32.52
C GLY A 538 -7.77 26.83 31.07
N TYR A 539 -7.32 28.06 30.84
CA TYR A 539 -6.80 28.51 29.54
C TYR A 539 -5.28 28.69 29.61
N ALA A 540 -4.59 28.40 28.51
CA ALA A 540 -3.17 28.70 28.39
C ALA A 540 -2.95 30.23 28.34
N SER A 541 -1.92 30.71 29.03
CA SER A 541 -1.47 32.11 29.02
C SER A 541 -0.97 32.55 27.64
N THR A 542 -0.48 31.59 26.84
CA THR A 542 0.08 31.81 25.53
C THR A 542 -0.58 30.91 24.49
N ARG A 543 -0.81 31.45 23.29
CA ARG A 543 -1.46 30.75 22.18
C ARG A 543 -0.61 30.81 20.92
N PHE A 544 -0.64 29.76 20.13
CA PHE A 544 0.21 29.60 18.95
C PHE A 544 -0.61 29.41 17.68
N THR A 545 -0.22 30.14 16.64
CA THR A 545 -0.86 30.08 15.31
C THR A 545 -0.03 29.29 14.30
N THR A 546 1.25 29.07 14.58
CA THR A 546 2.19 28.34 13.74
C THR A 546 3.04 27.39 14.58
N ALA A 547 3.57 26.34 13.94
CA ALA A 547 4.45 25.37 14.60
C ALA A 547 5.73 26.05 15.07
N THR A 548 6.32 26.91 14.24
CA THR A 548 7.55 27.65 14.55
C THR A 548 7.43 28.48 15.82
N GLN A 549 6.30 29.19 16.02
CA GLN A 549 6.09 29.96 17.25
C GLN A 549 6.01 29.06 18.49
N LEU A 550 5.35 27.91 18.39
CA LEU A 550 5.22 26.97 19.50
C LEU A 550 6.58 26.37 19.87
N LEU A 551 7.31 25.88 18.87
CA LEU A 551 8.63 25.28 19.08
C LEU A 551 9.63 26.31 19.63
N ALA A 552 9.65 27.53 19.08
CA ALA A 552 10.51 28.61 19.58
C ALA A 552 10.20 28.96 21.05
N PHE A 553 8.93 28.99 21.44
CA PHE A 553 8.54 29.20 22.84
C PHE A 553 9.02 28.06 23.74
N LEU A 554 8.93 26.81 23.27
CA LEU A 554 9.46 25.67 24.03
C LEU A 554 10.98 25.79 24.22
N ASP A 555 11.69 26.31 23.21
CA ASP A 555 13.16 26.40 23.23
C ASP A 555 13.69 27.61 24.01
N THR A 556 12.99 28.75 23.97
CA THR A 556 13.49 30.04 24.52
C THR A 556 12.66 30.61 25.66
N ALA A 557 11.48 30.05 25.93
CA ALA A 557 10.45 30.60 26.82
C ALA A 557 9.92 31.99 26.40
N GLU A 558 10.32 32.53 25.25
CA GLU A 558 9.84 33.82 24.77
C GLU A 558 8.39 33.72 24.29
N ALA A 559 7.51 34.51 24.93
CA ALA A 559 6.11 34.57 24.51
C ALA A 559 5.99 35.14 23.08
N PRO A 560 5.08 34.61 22.24
CA PRO A 560 4.74 35.18 20.96
C PRO A 560 4.45 36.67 21.09
N ARG A 561 4.97 37.46 20.13
CA ARG A 561 4.85 38.92 20.08
C ARG A 561 3.44 39.44 20.43
N ARG A 562 2.39 38.76 19.95
CA ARG A 562 0.99 39.09 20.22
C ARG A 562 0.64 39.04 21.72
N THR A 563 1.07 37.99 22.42
CA THR A 563 0.85 37.82 23.87
C THR A 563 1.52 38.96 24.64
N SER A 564 2.76 39.29 24.30
CA SER A 564 3.50 40.40 24.93
C SER A 564 2.82 41.75 24.69
N ILE A 565 2.32 42.01 23.48
CA ILE A 565 1.55 43.23 23.16
C ILE A 565 0.26 43.29 23.98
N MET A 566 -0.50 42.20 24.09
CA MET A 566 -1.72 42.17 24.90
C MET A 566 -1.45 42.37 26.38
N ALA A 567 -0.35 41.82 26.91
CA ALA A 567 0.08 42.07 28.27
C ALA A 567 0.35 43.57 28.52
N ILE A 568 0.96 44.27 27.57
CA ILE A 568 1.18 45.73 27.62
C ILE A 568 -0.16 46.49 27.53
N LEU A 569 -1.04 46.14 26.59
CA LEU A 569 -2.32 46.83 26.39
C LEU A 569 -3.30 46.66 27.55
N SER A 570 -3.20 45.57 28.31
CA SER A 570 -3.99 45.31 29.51
C SER A 570 -3.47 46.05 30.75
N HIS A 571 -2.43 46.90 30.64
CA HIS A 571 -1.85 47.59 31.78
C HIS A 571 -2.82 48.62 32.41
N PRO A 572 -2.92 48.71 33.75
CA PRO A 572 -3.87 49.61 34.43
C PRO A 572 -3.78 51.09 34.03
N ARG A 573 -2.58 51.58 33.68
CA ARG A 573 -2.39 52.95 33.16
C ARG A 573 -3.19 53.21 31.87
N LEU A 574 -3.31 52.20 31.01
CA LEU A 574 -4.02 52.29 29.73
C LEU A 574 -5.51 52.01 29.90
N THR A 575 -5.85 50.96 30.67
CA THR A 575 -7.25 50.51 30.82
C THR A 575 -8.03 51.30 31.88
N GLY A 576 -7.34 51.92 32.84
CA GLY A 576 -7.96 52.60 33.98
C GLY A 576 -8.56 51.66 35.04
N MET A 577 -8.23 50.36 34.99
CA MET A 577 -8.69 49.33 35.92
C MET A 577 -7.57 48.33 36.19
N SER A 578 -7.64 47.60 37.31
CA SER A 578 -6.66 46.55 37.60
C SER A 578 -6.73 45.43 36.55
N ARG A 579 -5.66 44.65 36.40
CA ARG A 579 -5.66 43.48 35.51
C ARG A 579 -6.70 42.45 35.95
N GLU A 580 -6.93 42.33 37.26
CA GLU A 580 -7.91 41.43 37.85
C GLU A 580 -9.35 41.85 37.51
N ASP A 581 -9.66 43.15 37.62
CA ASP A 581 -10.97 43.70 37.26
C ASP A 581 -11.26 43.54 35.77
N LEU A 582 -10.24 43.75 34.91
CA LEU A 582 -10.34 43.55 33.47
C LEU A 582 -10.58 42.08 33.12
N GLY A 583 -9.91 41.16 33.81
CA GLY A 583 -10.12 39.72 33.66
C GLY A 583 -11.49 39.28 34.20
N SER A 584 -11.98 39.87 35.29
CA SER A 584 -13.33 39.66 35.82
C SER A 584 -14.41 40.14 34.85
N LEU A 585 -14.20 41.31 34.24
CA LEU A 585 -15.06 41.86 33.19
C LEU A 585 -15.12 40.93 31.98
N ALA A 586 -13.96 40.46 31.49
CA ALA A 586 -13.89 39.52 30.38
C ALA A 586 -14.65 38.21 30.69
N ARG A 587 -14.44 37.63 31.87
CA ARG A 587 -15.17 36.42 32.32
C ARG A 587 -16.68 36.64 32.40
N ARG A 588 -17.13 37.79 32.91
CA ARG A 588 -18.56 38.14 33.01
C ARG A 588 -19.23 38.27 31.63
N LEU A 589 -18.50 38.76 30.63
CA LEU A 589 -19.01 38.94 29.26
C LEU A 589 -18.91 37.69 28.40
N ALA A 590 -18.03 36.75 28.73
CA ALA A 590 -17.74 35.56 27.91
C ALA A 590 -18.99 34.71 27.55
N PRO A 591 -19.94 34.40 28.48
CA PRO A 591 -21.13 33.63 28.12
C PRO A 591 -22.01 34.34 27.08
N ARG A 592 -22.12 35.67 27.15
CA ARG A 592 -22.92 36.48 26.22
C ARG A 592 -22.24 36.61 24.85
N GLN A 593 -20.92 36.76 24.84
CA GLN A 593 -20.13 36.75 23.61
C GLN A 593 -20.23 35.39 22.88
N LEU A 594 -20.22 34.30 23.64
CA LEU A 594 -20.40 32.96 23.10
C LEU A 594 -21.80 32.78 22.49
N ALA A 595 -22.84 33.22 23.20
CA ALA A 595 -24.23 33.16 22.72
C ALA A 595 -24.45 33.99 21.44
N GLN A 596 -23.88 35.20 21.35
CA GLN A 596 -23.92 36.01 20.13
C GLN A 596 -23.23 35.31 18.94
N THR A 597 -22.08 34.68 19.20
CA THR A 597 -21.31 33.95 18.18
C THR A 597 -22.09 32.75 17.66
N GLU A 598 -22.74 31.99 18.55
CA GLU A 598 -23.56 30.84 18.17
C GLU A 598 -24.82 31.28 17.41
N ARG A 599 -25.49 32.35 17.84
CA ARG A 599 -26.65 32.91 17.12
C ARG A 599 -26.29 33.33 15.69
N ALA A 600 -25.17 34.01 15.50
CA ALA A 600 -24.67 34.40 14.17
C ALA A 600 -24.23 33.20 13.31
N SER A 601 -23.82 32.10 13.96
CA SER A 601 -23.45 30.87 13.27
C SER A 601 -24.67 30.03 12.90
N TYR A 602 -25.68 29.98 13.77
CA TYR A 602 -26.99 29.38 13.52
C TYR A 602 -27.70 30.07 12.35
N GLN A 603 -27.74 31.40 12.33
CA GLN A 603 -28.31 32.17 11.23
C GLN A 603 -27.63 31.90 9.88
N ARG A 604 -26.32 31.61 9.88
CA ARG A 604 -25.58 31.22 8.66
C ARG A 604 -25.77 29.76 8.25
N ARG A 605 -26.01 28.86 9.22
CA ARG A 605 -26.18 27.42 8.98
C ARG A 605 -27.63 27.02 8.68
N GLY A 606 -28.62 27.77 9.16
CA GLY A 606 -30.04 27.52 8.96
C GLY A 606 -30.60 26.31 9.72
N ALA A 607 -29.83 25.67 10.61
CA ALA A 607 -30.26 24.51 11.39
C ALA A 607 -29.50 24.39 12.71
N ASP A 608 -30.12 23.66 13.65
CA ASP A 608 -29.50 23.31 14.93
C ASP A 608 -28.25 22.45 14.73
N ARG A 609 -27.35 22.59 15.69
CA ARG A 609 -26.05 21.94 15.64
C ARG A 609 -26.18 20.47 16.06
N GLN A 610 -25.65 19.55 15.24
CA GLN A 610 -25.43 18.16 15.65
C GLN A 610 -24.42 18.11 16.82
N PRO A 611 -24.71 17.41 17.94
CA PRO A 611 -23.80 17.33 19.08
C PRO A 611 -22.51 16.61 18.69
N GLY A 612 -21.42 17.36 18.47
CA GLY A 612 -20.15 16.76 18.09
C GLY A 612 -19.00 17.74 17.84
N SER A 613 -17.84 17.40 18.41
CA SER A 613 -16.45 17.83 18.12
C SER A 613 -15.99 19.29 18.35
N ARG A 614 -16.80 20.36 18.28
CA ARG A 614 -16.29 21.74 18.45
C ARG A 614 -16.89 22.53 19.61
N ALA A 615 -16.94 21.97 20.82
CA ALA A 615 -17.14 22.77 22.03
C ALA A 615 -15.84 23.47 22.47
N GLY A 616 -14.69 23.12 21.88
CA GLY A 616 -13.48 23.93 21.94
C GLY A 616 -13.56 25.07 20.94
N VAL A 617 -13.71 26.29 21.45
CA VAL A 617 -13.62 27.53 20.68
C VAL A 617 -12.20 27.62 20.11
N PHE A 618 -12.06 27.55 18.77
CA PHE A 618 -10.81 27.93 18.13
C PHE A 618 -10.67 29.46 18.12
N PRO A 619 -9.43 29.96 18.15
CA PRO A 619 -9.19 31.38 18.34
C PRO A 619 -9.89 32.14 17.22
N LYS A 620 -10.85 32.96 17.62
CA LYS A 620 -11.12 34.19 16.89
C LYS A 620 -9.76 34.85 16.68
N LYS A 621 -9.55 35.47 15.51
CA LYS A 621 -8.34 36.27 15.23
C LYS A 621 -8.02 37.28 16.34
N ILE A 622 -9.03 37.61 17.16
CA ILE A 622 -8.92 38.32 18.42
C ILE A 622 -9.69 37.49 19.47
N GLY A 623 -9.02 36.98 20.50
CA GLY A 623 -9.65 36.17 21.56
C GLY A 623 -10.70 36.94 22.38
N ASP A 624 -11.63 36.27 23.04
CA ASP A 624 -12.74 36.95 23.75
C ASP A 624 -12.26 37.96 24.82
N GLU A 625 -11.18 37.64 25.53
CA GLU A 625 -10.52 38.57 26.45
C GLU A 625 -9.84 39.74 25.71
N GLU A 626 -9.03 39.45 24.68
CA GLU A 626 -8.42 40.49 23.83
C GLU A 626 -9.48 41.43 23.24
N ARG A 627 -10.66 40.90 22.89
CA ARG A 627 -11.78 41.68 22.37
C ARG A 627 -12.29 42.70 23.37
N VAL A 628 -12.37 42.32 24.64
CA VAL A 628 -12.75 43.22 25.72
C VAL A 628 -11.69 44.29 25.91
N VAL A 629 -10.40 43.92 25.94
CA VAL A 629 -9.28 44.89 26.07
C VAL A 629 -9.31 45.92 24.93
N LEU A 630 -9.35 45.45 23.67
CA LEU A 630 -9.32 46.33 22.51
C LEU A 630 -10.55 47.22 22.40
N ALA A 631 -11.74 46.68 22.68
CA ALA A 631 -12.97 47.46 22.70
C ALA A 631 -12.95 48.50 23.83
N HIS A 632 -12.45 48.12 25.02
CA HIS A 632 -12.33 49.00 26.17
C HIS A 632 -11.39 50.19 25.88
N LEU A 633 -10.18 49.94 25.37
CA LEU A 633 -9.22 51.00 25.01
C LEU A 633 -9.78 51.97 23.97
N TYR A 634 -10.50 51.45 22.97
CA TYR A 634 -11.16 52.28 21.95
C TYR A 634 -12.31 53.11 22.53
N LEU A 635 -13.19 52.51 23.34
CA LEU A 635 -14.34 53.19 23.95
C LEU A 635 -13.89 54.24 24.98
N ARG A 636 -12.74 54.02 25.64
CA ARG A 636 -12.05 55.00 26.48
C ARG A 636 -11.48 56.19 25.69
N LYS A 637 -11.57 56.18 24.35
CA LYS A 637 -11.00 57.19 23.44
C LYS A 637 -9.47 57.30 23.53
N LEU A 638 -8.79 56.25 23.98
CA LEU A 638 -7.33 56.24 24.20
C LEU A 638 -6.53 56.21 22.88
N CYS A 639 -7.08 55.59 21.83
CA CYS A 639 -6.44 55.43 20.52
C CYS A 639 -7.49 55.20 19.41
N THR A 640 -7.07 55.20 18.14
CA THR A 640 -7.92 54.84 16.99
C THR A 640 -7.83 53.34 16.67
N MET A 641 -8.77 52.84 15.86
CA MET A 641 -8.68 51.47 15.33
C MET A 641 -7.40 51.22 14.52
N ASP A 642 -6.89 52.25 13.85
CA ASP A 642 -5.67 52.18 13.04
C ASP A 642 -4.44 52.00 13.93
N VAL A 643 -4.37 52.70 15.06
CA VAL A 643 -3.30 52.52 16.08
C VAL A 643 -3.34 51.12 16.69
N LEU A 644 -4.53 50.57 16.99
CA LEU A 644 -4.65 49.19 17.49
C LEU A 644 -4.25 48.14 16.44
N THR A 645 -4.58 48.42 15.17
CA THR A 645 -4.20 47.57 14.03
C THR A 645 -2.68 47.55 13.84
N GLU A 646 -2.05 48.73 13.86
CA GLU A 646 -0.61 48.90 13.81
C GLU A 646 0.10 48.24 15.00
N ALA A 647 -0.43 48.40 16.22
CA ALA A 647 0.15 47.81 17.43
C ALA A 647 0.16 46.29 17.40
N LEU A 648 -0.91 45.67 16.91
CA LEU A 648 -1.03 44.22 16.80
C LEU A 648 -0.24 43.65 15.61
N GLY A 649 -0.18 44.37 14.49
CA GLY A 649 0.59 44.00 13.29
C GLY A 649 0.05 42.80 12.50
N ASP A 650 -0.80 41.96 13.10
CA ASP A 650 -1.35 40.74 12.49
C ASP A 650 -2.89 40.79 12.31
N VAL A 651 -3.57 41.85 12.79
CA VAL A 651 -5.02 42.04 12.72
C VAL A 651 -5.39 43.14 11.73
N SER A 652 -6.53 43.00 11.04
CA SER A 652 -7.02 44.05 10.12
C SER A 652 -7.92 45.05 10.84
N ARG A 653 -7.98 46.29 10.34
CA ARG A 653 -8.87 47.35 10.84
C ARG A 653 -10.33 46.90 10.92
N SER A 654 -10.81 46.14 9.94
CA SER A 654 -12.18 45.62 9.93
C SER A 654 -12.42 44.59 11.04
N SER A 655 -11.41 43.78 11.40
CA SER A 655 -11.48 42.86 12.53
C SER A 655 -11.59 43.60 13.87
N ILE A 656 -10.84 44.69 14.05
CA ILE A 656 -10.95 45.58 15.22
C ILE A 656 -12.33 46.24 15.27
N GLY A 657 -12.82 46.75 14.14
CA GLY A 657 -14.15 47.34 14.03
C GLY A 657 -15.27 46.37 14.39
N ASN A 658 -15.20 45.11 13.93
CA ASN A 658 -16.16 44.06 14.29
C ASN A 658 -16.11 43.74 15.78
N THR A 659 -14.92 43.62 16.35
CA THR A 659 -14.73 43.45 17.81
C THR A 659 -15.41 44.55 18.61
N ILE A 660 -15.20 45.82 18.26
CA ILE A 660 -15.83 46.96 18.95
C ILE A 660 -17.35 46.90 18.81
N ARG A 661 -17.86 46.59 17.60
CA ARG A 661 -19.30 46.51 17.32
C ARG A 661 -19.98 45.41 18.13
N GLU A 662 -19.31 44.29 18.34
CA GLU A 662 -19.84 43.15 19.10
C GLU A 662 -19.77 43.39 20.62
N VAL A 663 -18.68 43.98 21.13
CA VAL A 663 -18.47 44.14 22.57
C VAL A 663 -19.15 45.37 23.16
N ARG A 664 -19.28 46.48 22.39
CA ARG A 664 -19.87 47.73 22.89
C ARG A 664 -21.30 47.55 23.43
N PRO A 665 -22.24 46.87 22.75
CA PRO A 665 -23.58 46.63 23.29
C PRO A 665 -23.55 45.84 24.59
N LEU A 666 -22.67 44.84 24.69
CA LEU A 666 -22.54 44.00 25.88
C LEU A 666 -22.05 44.80 27.11
N LEU A 667 -21.11 45.73 26.90
CA LEU A 667 -20.66 46.65 27.95
C LEU A 667 -21.74 47.66 28.33
N ALA A 668 -22.49 48.17 27.35
CA ALA A 668 -23.59 49.11 27.59
C ALA A 668 -24.74 48.47 28.39
N GLU A 669 -25.18 47.27 28.00
CA GLU A 669 -26.19 46.48 28.71
C GLU A 669 -25.77 46.11 30.14
N ALA A 670 -24.46 45.96 30.38
CA ALA A 670 -23.92 45.69 31.70
C ALA A 670 -23.71 46.96 32.55
N GLY A 671 -23.88 48.16 31.98
CA GLY A 671 -23.59 49.44 32.65
C GLY A 671 -22.08 49.70 32.86
N LEU A 672 -21.21 49.09 32.05
CA LEU A 672 -19.75 49.04 32.24
C LEU A 672 -18.99 49.78 31.12
N LEU A 673 -19.57 50.85 30.56
CA LEU A 673 -18.87 51.66 29.56
C LEU A 673 -17.75 52.48 30.22
N PRO A 674 -16.52 52.47 29.68
CA PRO A 674 -15.41 53.21 30.26
C PRO A 674 -15.58 54.73 30.18
N ALA A 675 -15.12 55.44 31.21
CA ALA A 675 -14.94 56.88 31.17
C ALA A 675 -13.83 57.28 30.18
N PRO A 676 -13.95 58.40 29.45
CA PRO A 676 -12.91 58.85 28.53
C PRO A 676 -11.56 59.06 29.22
N ALA A 677 -10.47 58.65 28.57
CA ALA A 677 -9.12 58.91 29.03
C ALA A 677 -8.75 60.39 28.77
N GLY A 678 -7.94 60.96 29.68
CA GLY A 678 -7.41 62.32 29.51
C GLY A 678 -6.34 62.45 28.41
N THR A 679 -5.78 61.32 27.96
CA THR A 679 -4.69 61.27 26.96
C THR A 679 -5.10 60.40 25.78
N ARG A 680 -4.74 60.81 24.56
CA ARG A 680 -4.98 60.05 23.33
C ARG A 680 -3.69 59.83 22.55
N TYR A 681 -3.33 58.56 22.32
CA TYR A 681 -2.15 58.17 21.56
C TYR A 681 -2.45 58.10 20.07
N ARG A 682 -1.52 58.61 19.25
CA ARG A 682 -1.65 58.71 17.78
C ARG A 682 -0.84 57.67 16.99
N SER A 683 0.04 56.92 17.65
CA SER A 683 0.86 55.86 17.03
C SER A 683 0.93 54.63 17.94
N ALA A 684 1.15 53.45 17.33
CA ALA A 684 1.33 52.22 18.08
C ALA A 684 2.52 52.28 19.04
N ALA A 685 3.65 52.83 18.58
CA ALA A 685 4.86 52.96 19.40
C ALA A 685 4.60 53.77 20.69
N ALA A 686 3.90 54.90 20.60
CA ALA A 686 3.57 55.72 21.76
C ALA A 686 2.58 55.02 22.72
N LEU A 687 1.60 54.29 22.17
CA LEU A 687 0.65 53.52 22.97
C LEU A 687 1.35 52.38 23.73
N LEU A 688 2.25 51.64 23.06
CA LEU A 688 2.98 50.54 23.68
C LEU A 688 4.01 51.02 24.69
N ALA A 689 4.70 52.13 24.41
CA ALA A 689 5.63 52.75 25.36
C ALA A 689 4.93 53.17 26.66
N ALA A 690 3.73 53.78 26.56
CA ALA A 690 2.96 54.19 27.73
C ALA A 690 2.45 53.03 28.61
N GLY A 691 2.39 51.81 28.06
CA GLY A 691 1.97 50.60 28.77
C GLY A 691 3.13 49.79 29.38
N ARG A 692 4.40 50.11 29.05
CA ARG A 692 5.59 49.52 29.67
C ARG A 692 5.97 50.35 30.90
N SER A 693 6.20 49.74 32.05
CA SER A 693 6.72 50.44 33.24
C SER A 693 8.24 50.61 33.15
N GLU A 694 8.77 51.61 33.86
CA GLU A 694 10.22 51.85 34.04
C GLU A 694 10.91 50.74 34.89
N ASP A 695 10.15 49.82 35.50
CA ASP A 695 10.69 48.70 36.29
C ASP A 695 11.25 47.53 35.45
N ASP A 696 11.14 47.56 34.11
CA ASP A 696 11.75 46.57 33.20
C ASP A 696 13.08 47.06 32.60
N THR A 697 13.67 48.12 33.15
CA THR A 697 15.04 48.50 32.84
C THR A 697 15.97 47.59 33.64
N PRO A 698 16.87 46.78 33.02
CA PRO A 698 17.89 46.09 33.79
C PRO A 698 18.75 47.16 34.46
N THR A 699 18.65 47.28 35.78
CA THR A 699 19.63 48.03 36.56
C THR A 699 20.99 47.38 36.34
N GLY A 700 21.85 48.12 35.63
CA GLY A 700 23.32 48.14 35.64
C GLY A 700 24.06 46.87 36.01
#